data_AF-U1HW11-F1
#
_entry.id   AF-U1HW11-F1
#
_cell.length_a   1.000
_cell.length_b   1.000
_cell.length_c   1.000
_cell.angle_alpha   90.00
_cell.angle_beta   90.00
_cell.angle_gamma   90.00
#
_symmetry.space_group_name_H-M   'P 1'
#
loop_
_entity.id
_entity.type
_entity.pdbx_description
1 polymer ?
#
loop_
_entity_poly.entity_id
_entity_poly.type
_entity_poly.pdbx_seq_one_letter_code
_entity_poly.pdbx_strand_id
1 'polypeptide(L)'
;MFSKAVIRGTTFARTLPRRQAYGITCRSVTTDAASSHAEKADVPSEDDKPFQVKLSDESFETYELDPPPYTLNTTKKELKQMYYDMVSIRRMEMAADRLYKEKKIRGFCHLSTGQEAVAAGIEHAITKDDHVITAYRCHGFALMRGGTVRSIIGELLGRREGIAHGKGGSMHMFAKGFYGGNGIVGAQVPVGAGIAFANQYLGRDNTTLALYGDGASNQGQVFEAFNMAKLWALPIIFGCENNKYGMGTSAARSSALTEYYKRGQYIPGLKINAMDVLAVKAAVQHGKEFTSNGNGPLVYEYVTYRYGGHSMSDPGTTYRTREEIQRMRSTNDPIAGLKQKLLDWEVVTEDELKAIDKEARSHVDEEVAIAEKMEIPEPTPKILFEDIYPAAASERAPLLPRHQQSNPSSMLRSSATRAQRNVTFNPLTTVSTREGVPAPGPSLHPIQSPSSGLTTSHSVPTSQPMLSAINSKLRRRNSAGAPLSPGPTSPAAPKTGAQRTTKNAQKLKLLPNPEAGVEDADEESGRDVYSQFTRIKDPTARRDAARLGKADRDRLPRVTAYCTAQAYRLEGVIRFMKSRARTRGANPKLFDECLYSPYDYNYLKKDGRKTGGAGRRASPLRERLQRIPSSPRISERRYSDSAVEVEDNTKHRRDDLIYLVDEYEQDQSTLEETDGTALTSRSATDLHHRETDDLHIRDNSDLSTTVHTPEIFIFDYGAVVIWGMTVAQERRFLADMSKFADTPLPAESAQTEDFNFYYTKDYQARIYNDFISLRDPKNHMIKLAISHALAQSVKTSLFEDLVSDTIEDTSPLPALIAQTGSINLSRRQLNMKIGELFILRINIHLQGSVLDSPELMWAEPHLEPVYAAVRSYLEIGQRVELLTERLDVIADLLAVLREQGSRRHGEVLEWIVIILIAAEILVAAINIVVDLYAGVD
;
A
#
# COMPACT_ATOMS: atom_id res chain seq x y z
N MET A 1 41.55 -24.70 58.24
CA MET A 1 40.35 -25.19 58.97
C MET A 1 39.84 -24.08 59.89
N PHE A 2 38.71 -24.33 60.57
CA PHE A 2 38.03 -23.54 61.61
C PHE A 2 38.95 -22.79 62.62
N SER A 3 38.50 -21.74 63.33
CA SER A 3 37.11 -21.49 63.77
C SER A 3 36.73 -20.01 64.03
N LYS A 4 35.47 -19.83 64.43
CA LYS A 4 34.84 -18.62 65.03
C LYS A 4 35.32 -18.48 66.52
N ALA A 5 34.97 -17.48 67.34
CA ALA A 5 33.81 -16.57 67.32
C ALA A 5 33.96 -15.35 68.27
N VAL A 6 33.13 -14.32 68.04
CA VAL A 6 32.41 -13.45 69.03
C VAL A 6 33.18 -12.73 70.15
N ILE A 7 32.95 -11.41 70.25
CA ILE A 7 32.59 -10.71 71.51
C ILE A 7 31.76 -9.44 71.21
N ARG A 8 31.09 -8.90 72.23
CA ARG A 8 30.00 -7.89 72.14
C ARG A 8 30.49 -6.45 71.99
N GLY A 9 29.65 -5.59 71.41
CA GLY A 9 29.70 -4.12 71.51
C GLY A 9 28.28 -3.55 71.61
N THR A 10 28.06 -2.50 72.41
CA THR A 10 26.72 -2.01 72.81
C THR A 10 26.17 -0.88 71.94
N THR A 11 24.84 -0.82 71.88
CA THR A 11 24.07 0.23 71.17
C THR A 11 24.04 1.55 71.93
N PHE A 12 24.21 2.66 71.21
CA PHE A 12 23.55 3.93 71.52
C PHE A 12 23.04 4.55 70.21
N ALA A 13 21.85 5.17 70.25
CA ALA A 13 21.13 5.53 69.03
C ALA A 13 21.56 6.88 68.45
N ARG A 14 21.67 6.94 67.12
CA ARG A 14 21.60 8.20 66.35
C ARG A 14 20.47 8.07 65.33
N THR A 15 19.53 8.99 65.35
CA THR A 15 18.28 8.92 64.58
C THR A 15 18.52 9.12 63.09
N LEU A 16 18.36 8.05 62.31
CA LEU A 16 18.26 8.12 60.86
C LEU A 16 16.85 8.57 60.45
N PRO A 17 16.69 9.48 59.48
CA PRO A 17 15.37 9.82 58.95
C PRO A 17 14.75 8.59 58.28
N ARG A 18 13.48 8.36 58.59
CA ARG A 18 12.67 7.22 58.15
C ARG A 18 12.52 7.28 56.62
N ARG A 19 13.25 6.42 55.88
CA ARG A 19 13.03 6.23 54.43
C ARG A 19 11.54 5.98 54.19
N GLN A 20 10.86 6.91 53.53
CA GLN A 20 9.55 6.62 52.95
C GLN A 20 9.76 5.57 51.86
N ALA A 21 9.01 4.48 51.96
CA ALA A 21 8.90 3.52 50.88
C ALA A 21 8.06 4.17 49.78
N TYR A 22 8.72 4.85 48.85
CA TYR A 22 8.10 5.21 47.58
C TYR A 22 7.65 3.91 46.91
N GLY A 23 6.33 3.72 46.80
CA GLY A 23 5.78 2.58 46.07
C GLY A 23 6.22 2.69 44.62
N ILE A 24 6.92 1.66 44.12
CA ILE A 24 7.37 1.61 42.73
C ILE A 24 6.14 1.30 41.86
N THR A 25 5.36 2.34 41.57
CA THR A 25 4.49 2.34 40.40
C THR A 25 5.41 2.24 39.19
N CYS A 26 5.40 1.11 38.50
CA CYS A 26 6.16 0.93 37.26
C CYS A 26 5.47 1.74 36.15
N ARG A 27 5.78 3.04 36.08
CA ARG A 27 5.27 3.97 35.08
C ARG A 27 6.03 3.73 33.78
N SER A 28 5.30 3.48 32.70
CA SER A 28 5.86 3.26 31.36
C SER A 28 5.64 4.48 30.50
N VAL A 29 6.63 4.88 29.69
CA VAL A 29 6.47 5.97 28.72
C VAL A 29 5.25 5.75 27.83
N THR A 30 4.33 6.73 27.86
CA THR A 30 3.12 6.77 27.04
C THR A 30 3.37 7.52 25.73
N THR A 31 2.31 7.69 24.92
CA THR A 31 2.34 8.43 23.64
C THR A 31 1.39 9.63 23.65
N ASP A 32 1.07 10.15 24.83
CA ASP A 32 0.17 11.29 24.97
C ASP A 32 0.88 12.61 24.61
N ALA A 33 0.52 13.16 23.44
CA ALA A 33 1.07 14.42 22.91
C ALA A 33 0.61 15.66 23.70
N ALA A 34 -0.44 15.57 24.52
CA ALA A 34 -0.99 16.67 25.32
C ALA A 34 -0.46 16.69 26.77
N SER A 35 0.31 15.70 27.20
CA SER A 35 0.60 15.41 28.62
C SER A 35 1.46 16.42 29.43
N SER A 36 2.16 17.37 28.79
CA SER A 36 2.87 18.46 29.50
C SER A 36 1.90 19.57 29.94
N HIS A 37 2.21 20.30 31.02
CA HIS A 37 1.34 21.32 31.66
C HIS A 37 2.08 22.63 31.99
N ALA A 38 1.35 23.75 31.99
CA ALA A 38 1.80 25.05 32.50
C ALA A 38 0.61 25.80 33.10
N GLU A 39 0.83 26.52 34.21
CA GLU A 39 -0.20 27.36 34.81
C GLU A 39 -0.37 28.65 34.02
N LYS A 40 -1.61 29.02 33.67
CA LYS A 40 -1.92 30.24 32.91
C LYS A 40 -1.35 31.52 33.53
N ALA A 41 -1.24 31.56 34.87
CA ALA A 41 -0.70 32.69 35.60
C ALA A 41 0.82 32.90 35.41
N ASP A 42 1.56 31.84 35.07
CA ASP A 42 3.01 31.88 34.85
C ASP A 42 3.38 32.19 33.38
N VAL A 43 2.39 32.19 32.48
CA VAL A 43 2.57 32.45 31.05
C VAL A 43 2.59 33.97 30.77
N PRO A 44 3.70 34.56 30.31
CA PRO A 44 3.81 36.00 30.13
C PRO A 44 2.97 36.53 28.96
N SER A 45 2.66 37.82 28.99
CA SER A 45 2.08 38.53 27.83
C SER A 45 3.08 38.73 26.69
N GLU A 46 4.36 38.88 27.01
CA GLU A 46 5.47 39.11 26.08
C GLU A 46 5.94 37.82 25.38
N ASP A 47 6.11 37.86 24.05
CA ASP A 47 6.33 36.64 23.25
C ASP A 47 7.73 36.01 23.39
N ASP A 48 8.74 36.85 23.61
CA ASP A 48 10.15 36.48 23.79
C ASP A 48 10.52 36.16 25.25
N LYS A 49 9.61 36.36 26.20
CA LYS A 49 9.88 36.19 27.63
C LYS A 49 9.81 34.71 28.04
N PRO A 50 10.82 34.17 28.73
CA PRO A 50 10.82 32.77 29.12
C PRO A 50 9.86 32.48 30.27
N PHE A 51 9.22 31.32 30.21
CA PHE A 51 8.43 30.73 31.30
C PHE A 51 8.72 29.22 31.41
N GLN A 52 8.27 28.62 32.50
CA GLN A 52 8.51 27.21 32.79
C GLN A 52 7.29 26.35 32.49
N VAL A 53 7.48 25.31 31.68
CA VAL A 53 6.52 24.23 31.45
C VAL A 53 6.94 23.03 32.29
N LYS A 54 5.99 22.35 32.94
CA LYS A 54 6.21 21.04 33.57
C LYS A 54 5.90 19.93 32.57
N LEU A 55 6.85 19.02 32.35
CA LEU A 55 6.64 17.81 31.56
C LEU A 55 5.88 16.75 32.38
N SER A 56 5.28 15.78 31.68
CA SER A 56 4.62 14.65 32.35
C SER A 56 5.63 13.78 33.07
N ASP A 57 5.26 13.25 34.23
CA ASP A 57 6.02 12.19 34.91
C ASP A 57 6.12 10.88 34.06
N GLU A 58 5.40 10.80 32.93
CA GLU A 58 5.47 9.70 31.94
C GLU A 58 6.24 10.07 30.66
N SER A 59 6.81 11.28 30.57
CA SER A 59 7.59 11.71 29.39
C SER A 59 8.86 10.88 29.17
N PHE A 60 9.42 10.31 30.25
CA PHE A 60 10.74 9.66 30.27
C PHE A 60 10.75 8.33 31.05
N GLU A 61 11.58 7.40 30.60
CA GLU A 61 11.90 6.15 31.31
C GLU A 61 13.39 5.83 31.07
N THR A 62 14.18 5.73 32.14
CA THR A 62 15.66 5.72 32.07
C THR A 62 16.27 4.32 32.21
N TYR A 63 17.50 4.18 31.74
CA TYR A 63 18.34 3.01 31.90
C TYR A 63 19.79 3.46 32.17
N GLU A 64 20.32 3.15 33.36
CA GLU A 64 21.66 3.59 33.83
C GLU A 64 21.91 5.13 33.74
N LEU A 65 20.84 5.92 33.74
CA LEU A 65 20.84 7.37 33.56
C LEU A 65 19.89 8.04 34.57
N ASP A 66 20.29 9.19 35.12
CA ASP A 66 19.40 10.06 35.90
C ASP A 66 18.39 10.75 34.96
N PRO A 67 17.11 10.90 35.35
CA PRO A 67 16.10 11.45 34.45
C PRO A 67 16.38 12.92 34.08
N PRO A 68 16.06 13.34 32.83
CA PRO A 68 16.06 14.75 32.48
C PRO A 68 15.13 15.57 33.38
N PRO A 69 15.38 16.89 33.53
CA PRO A 69 14.46 17.76 34.24
C PRO A 69 13.03 17.65 33.68
N TYR A 70 12.07 17.35 34.55
CA TYR A 70 10.63 17.42 34.24
C TYR A 70 10.12 18.87 34.19
N THR A 71 11.01 19.85 34.06
CA THR A 71 10.73 21.27 33.89
C THR A 71 11.57 21.81 32.74
N LEU A 72 10.91 22.50 31.82
CA LEU A 72 11.51 23.03 30.60
C LEU A 72 11.23 24.54 30.53
N ASN A 73 12.28 25.34 30.38
CA ASN A 73 12.14 26.76 30.07
C ASN A 73 11.92 26.93 28.56
N THR A 74 10.91 27.73 28.18
CA THR A 74 10.49 27.97 26.80
C THR A 74 9.96 29.40 26.65
N THR A 75 9.83 29.91 25.42
CA THR A 75 9.13 31.18 25.13
C THR A 75 7.86 30.93 24.32
N LYS A 76 6.92 31.89 24.28
CA LYS A 76 5.73 31.77 23.42
C LYS A 76 6.12 31.64 21.95
N LYS A 77 7.07 32.47 21.52
CA LYS A 77 7.65 32.50 20.17
C LYS A 77 8.26 31.15 19.76
N GLU A 78 8.98 30.49 20.66
CA GLU A 78 9.55 29.16 20.43
C GLU A 78 8.45 28.10 20.24
N LEU A 79 7.40 28.10 21.07
CA LEU A 79 6.26 27.19 20.92
C LEU A 79 5.48 27.43 19.61
N LYS A 80 5.30 28.69 19.21
CA LYS A 80 4.70 29.06 17.92
C LYS A 80 5.55 28.55 16.74
N GLN A 81 6.88 28.66 16.83
CA GLN A 81 7.80 28.16 15.80
C GLN A 81 7.79 26.62 15.72
N MET A 82 7.85 25.90 16.84
CA MET A 82 7.72 24.43 16.85
C MET A 82 6.41 23.96 16.19
N TYR A 83 5.31 24.68 16.41
CA TYR A 83 4.04 24.40 15.74
C TYR A 83 4.11 24.66 14.23
N TYR A 84 4.62 25.82 13.82
CA TYR A 84 4.84 26.17 12.41
C TYR A 84 5.70 25.11 11.69
N ASP A 85 6.79 24.67 12.32
CA ASP A 85 7.74 23.71 11.76
C ASP A 85 7.10 22.32 11.57
N MET A 86 6.38 21.82 12.57
CA MET A 86 5.67 20.55 12.45
C MET A 86 4.54 20.60 11.41
N VAL A 87 3.77 21.70 11.34
CA VAL A 87 2.77 21.91 10.28
C VAL A 87 3.42 21.96 8.90
N SER A 88 4.60 22.58 8.78
CA SER A 88 5.36 22.67 7.53
C SER A 88 5.87 21.30 7.07
N ILE A 89 6.43 20.49 7.97
CA ILE A 89 6.80 19.09 7.68
C ILE A 89 5.56 18.30 7.23
N ARG A 90 4.47 18.34 7.99
CA ARG A 90 3.21 17.65 7.67
C ARG A 90 2.68 18.04 6.29
N ARG A 91 2.69 19.34 5.94
CA ARG A 91 2.20 19.83 4.64
C ARG A 91 3.12 19.42 3.49
N MET A 92 4.43 19.47 3.68
CA MET A 92 5.43 19.04 2.68
C MET A 92 5.28 17.55 2.37
N GLU A 93 5.11 16.71 3.39
CA GLU A 93 4.90 15.27 3.21
C GLU A 93 3.55 14.95 2.54
N MET A 94 2.49 15.74 2.81
CA MET A 94 1.21 15.63 2.09
C MET A 94 1.33 16.09 0.62
N ALA A 95 2.21 17.04 0.31
CA ALA A 95 2.52 17.40 -1.07
C ALA A 95 3.30 16.27 -1.77
N ALA A 96 4.23 15.60 -1.07
CA ALA A 96 4.95 14.45 -1.60
C ALA A 96 4.04 13.23 -1.86
N ASP A 97 3.06 12.94 -0.98
CA ASP A 97 2.00 11.94 -1.21
C ASP A 97 1.26 12.23 -2.53
N ARG A 98 0.76 13.47 -2.68
CA ARG A 98 0.03 13.93 -3.87
C ARG A 98 0.87 13.80 -5.14
N LEU A 99 2.09 14.34 -5.15
CA LEU A 99 2.98 14.35 -6.31
C LEU A 99 3.46 12.94 -6.70
N TYR A 100 3.51 12.00 -5.75
CA TYR A 100 3.76 10.59 -6.04
C TYR A 100 2.54 9.90 -6.67
N LYS A 101 1.33 10.13 -6.14
CA LYS A 101 0.06 9.65 -6.73
C LYS A 101 -0.15 10.20 -8.15
N GLU A 102 0.22 11.46 -8.39
CA GLU A 102 0.27 12.11 -9.71
C GLU A 102 1.40 11.57 -10.63
N LYS A 103 2.20 10.59 -10.18
CA LYS A 103 3.33 9.97 -10.90
C LYS A 103 4.47 10.94 -11.29
N LYS A 104 4.53 12.11 -10.64
CA LYS A 104 5.61 13.11 -10.83
C LYS A 104 6.85 12.76 -9.99
N ILE A 105 6.65 12.19 -8.80
CA ILE A 105 7.69 11.53 -8.00
C ILE A 105 7.71 10.04 -8.37
N ARG A 106 8.89 9.42 -8.38
CA ARG A 106 9.10 8.01 -8.77
C ARG A 106 10.12 7.30 -7.87
N GLY A 107 10.09 5.97 -7.87
CA GLY A 107 11.01 5.15 -7.09
C GLY A 107 10.58 5.07 -5.61
N PHE A 108 11.52 5.23 -4.69
CA PHE A 108 11.20 5.25 -3.26
C PHE A 108 10.72 6.63 -2.81
N CYS A 109 9.75 6.65 -1.88
CA CYS A 109 9.31 7.83 -1.16
C CYS A 109 8.82 7.41 0.24
N HIS A 110 9.38 8.01 1.29
CA HIS A 110 9.16 7.59 2.69
C HIS A 110 8.74 8.79 3.57
N LEU A 111 7.43 8.95 3.76
CA LEU A 111 6.86 10.11 4.47
C LEU A 111 7.01 9.98 6.00
N SER A 112 7.43 11.03 6.71
CA SER A 112 7.51 11.08 8.18
C SER A 112 6.20 11.50 8.87
N THR A 113 5.04 11.23 8.26
CA THR A 113 3.75 11.72 8.77
C THR A 113 3.37 11.07 10.11
N GLY A 114 3.19 11.90 11.14
CA GLY A 114 2.98 11.48 12.53
C GLY A 114 4.24 11.51 13.40
N GLN A 115 5.41 11.77 12.81
CA GLN A 115 6.72 11.77 13.49
C GLN A 115 7.34 13.17 13.58
N GLU A 116 6.57 14.23 13.32
CA GLU A 116 7.08 15.60 13.16
C GLU A 116 7.75 16.13 14.44
N ALA A 117 7.25 15.71 15.61
CA ALA A 117 7.84 16.02 16.92
C ALA A 117 9.28 15.52 17.09
N VAL A 118 9.69 14.44 16.39
CA VAL A 118 11.07 13.93 16.45
C VAL A 118 12.02 14.92 15.79
N ALA A 119 11.76 15.29 14.53
CA ALA A 119 12.64 16.19 13.78
C ALA A 119 12.62 17.63 14.33
N ALA A 120 11.44 18.16 14.67
CA ALA A 120 11.31 19.50 15.24
C ALA A 120 11.90 19.57 16.66
N GLY A 121 11.59 18.59 17.52
CA GLY A 121 12.08 18.57 18.90
C GLY A 121 13.59 18.39 19.01
N ILE A 122 14.19 17.61 18.10
CA ILE A 122 15.66 17.54 17.97
C ILE A 122 16.23 18.90 17.55
N GLU A 123 15.67 19.54 16.51
CA GLU A 123 16.28 20.76 15.97
C GLU A 123 16.22 21.94 16.95
N HIS A 124 15.12 22.09 17.70
CA HIS A 124 14.96 23.11 18.74
C HIS A 124 15.76 22.83 20.03
N ALA A 125 16.56 21.75 20.06
CA ALA A 125 17.44 21.39 21.15
C ALA A 125 18.95 21.47 20.81
N ILE A 126 19.30 21.68 19.54
CA ILE A 126 20.68 21.67 19.02
C ILE A 126 21.01 22.95 18.24
N THR A 127 22.24 23.08 17.73
CA THR A 127 22.63 24.16 16.82
C THR A 127 22.82 23.66 15.38
N LYS A 128 23.03 24.59 14.44
CA LYS A 128 23.42 24.26 13.05
C LYS A 128 24.86 23.73 12.93
N ASP A 129 25.67 23.78 14.00
CA ASP A 129 27.03 23.24 14.02
C ASP A 129 27.10 21.85 14.67
N ASP A 130 26.11 21.44 15.47
CA ASP A 130 25.87 20.03 15.82
C ASP A 130 25.58 19.19 14.55
N HIS A 131 25.61 17.87 14.66
CA HIS A 131 25.62 16.97 13.49
C HIS A 131 24.48 15.94 13.54
N VAL A 132 23.71 15.82 12.46
CA VAL A 132 22.58 14.87 12.37
C VAL A 132 22.79 13.93 11.18
N ILE A 133 22.50 12.64 11.36
CA ILE A 133 22.45 11.64 10.29
C ILE A 133 21.29 10.66 10.51
N THR A 134 20.58 10.25 9.45
CA THR A 134 19.42 9.35 9.55
C THR A 134 19.30 8.39 8.36
N ALA A 135 18.29 7.51 8.40
CA ALA A 135 17.90 6.63 7.30
C ALA A 135 17.10 7.40 6.22
N TYR A 136 16.58 6.66 5.24
CA TYR A 136 15.80 7.15 4.09
C TYR A 136 14.47 7.88 4.38
N ARG A 137 14.05 8.03 5.65
CA ARG A 137 12.84 8.78 6.04
C ARG A 137 13.23 10.21 6.48
N CYS A 138 13.88 10.92 5.58
CA CYS A 138 14.71 12.07 5.93
C CYS A 138 14.12 13.45 5.62
N HIS A 139 12.96 13.57 4.98
CA HIS A 139 12.47 14.86 4.47
C HIS A 139 12.30 15.92 5.58
N GLY A 140 11.68 15.55 6.71
CA GLY A 140 11.55 16.45 7.86
C GLY A 140 12.90 16.91 8.44
N PHE A 141 13.88 16.00 8.54
CA PHE A 141 15.24 16.35 8.96
C PHE A 141 15.95 17.24 7.93
N ALA A 142 15.79 17.00 6.63
CA ALA A 142 16.37 17.84 5.58
C ALA A 142 15.83 19.29 5.65
N LEU A 143 14.52 19.46 5.92
CA LEU A 143 13.89 20.77 6.11
C LEU A 143 14.45 21.47 7.36
N MET A 144 14.44 20.79 8.50
CA MET A 144 14.95 21.34 9.77
C MET A 144 16.45 21.71 9.70
N ARG A 145 17.27 20.93 8.99
CA ARG A 145 18.70 21.19 8.79
C ARG A 145 19.02 22.16 7.63
N GLY A 146 18.02 22.92 7.15
CA GLY A 146 18.22 24.07 6.28
C GLY A 146 18.06 23.84 4.78
N GLY A 147 17.58 22.66 4.37
CA GLY A 147 16.98 22.49 3.05
C GLY A 147 15.66 23.27 2.97
N THR A 148 15.37 23.91 1.84
CA THR A 148 14.06 24.56 1.63
C THR A 148 13.05 23.57 1.08
N VAL A 149 11.75 23.84 1.28
CA VAL A 149 10.65 23.02 0.71
C VAL A 149 10.84 22.85 -0.79
N ARG A 150 11.18 23.92 -1.55
CA ARG A 150 11.38 23.79 -3.00
C ARG A 150 12.58 22.93 -3.36
N SER A 151 13.66 22.92 -2.56
CA SER A 151 14.84 22.08 -2.82
C SER A 151 14.57 20.59 -2.53
N ILE A 152 13.74 20.28 -1.54
CA ILE A 152 13.35 18.92 -1.15
C ILE A 152 12.34 18.35 -2.16
N ILE A 153 11.30 19.12 -2.48
CA ILE A 153 10.29 18.74 -3.50
C ILE A 153 10.93 18.71 -4.89
N GLY A 154 11.85 19.63 -5.20
CA GLY A 154 12.63 19.63 -6.44
C GLY A 154 13.47 18.36 -6.61
N GLU A 155 14.11 17.88 -5.53
CA GLU A 155 14.86 16.62 -5.54
C GLU A 155 13.95 15.40 -5.74
N LEU A 156 12.79 15.36 -5.05
CA LEU A 156 11.77 14.34 -5.24
C LEU A 156 11.22 14.32 -6.68
N LEU A 157 11.12 15.48 -7.33
CA LEU A 157 10.73 15.66 -8.73
C LEU A 157 11.89 15.50 -9.73
N GLY A 158 13.10 15.16 -9.27
CA GLY A 158 14.29 14.94 -10.09
C GLY A 158 14.82 16.18 -10.82
N ARG A 159 14.73 17.36 -10.19
CA ARG A 159 15.06 18.67 -10.79
C ARG A 159 16.48 19.13 -10.46
N ARG A 160 17.08 19.95 -11.33
CA ARG A 160 18.48 20.39 -11.20
C ARG A 160 18.71 21.29 -9.97
N GLU A 161 17.68 22.02 -9.57
CA GLU A 161 17.62 22.85 -8.36
C GLU A 161 17.22 22.05 -7.09
N GLY A 162 17.04 20.73 -7.21
CA GLY A 162 16.91 19.83 -6.07
C GLY A 162 18.16 19.85 -5.18
N ILE A 163 17.98 19.52 -3.90
CA ILE A 163 19.04 19.57 -2.87
C ILE A 163 20.25 18.66 -3.16
N ALA A 164 20.11 17.65 -4.03
CA ALA A 164 21.18 16.81 -4.56
C ALA A 164 21.20 16.81 -6.11
N HIS A 165 20.76 17.91 -6.72
CA HIS A 165 20.72 18.16 -8.16
C HIS A 165 19.90 17.16 -9.01
N GLY A 166 18.94 16.48 -8.38
CA GLY A 166 18.14 15.42 -8.99
C GLY A 166 18.86 14.07 -9.09
N LYS A 167 20.06 13.95 -8.48
CA LYS A 167 20.86 12.71 -8.47
C LYS A 167 20.50 11.77 -7.31
N GLY A 168 19.88 12.25 -6.23
CA GLY A 168 19.65 11.51 -4.99
C GLY A 168 18.21 11.03 -4.76
N GLY A 169 17.21 11.85 -5.14
CA GLY A 169 15.80 11.58 -4.86
C GLY A 169 15.45 11.54 -3.36
N SER A 170 14.31 10.92 -3.01
CA SER A 170 13.76 10.87 -1.64
C SER A 170 14.78 10.46 -0.57
N MET A 171 15.61 9.46 -0.86
CA MET A 171 16.42 8.80 0.16
C MET A 171 17.75 9.49 0.47
N HIS A 172 18.19 10.45 -0.36
CA HIS A 172 19.59 10.92 -0.39
C HIS A 172 19.68 12.44 -0.49
N MET A 173 19.15 13.11 0.52
CA MET A 173 19.23 14.57 0.71
C MET A 173 20.32 14.89 1.75
N PHE A 174 21.11 15.94 1.55
CA PHE A 174 22.24 16.33 2.41
C PHE A 174 22.26 17.86 2.63
N ALA A 175 22.76 18.33 3.78
CA ALA A 175 22.92 19.76 4.08
C ALA A 175 24.10 20.01 5.06
N LYS A 176 24.46 21.27 5.32
CA LYS A 176 25.51 21.59 6.33
C LYS A 176 25.06 21.07 7.70
N GLY A 177 25.87 20.24 8.34
CA GLY A 177 25.51 19.61 9.62
C GLY A 177 24.41 18.55 9.50
N PHE A 178 24.10 18.08 8.28
CA PHE A 178 23.20 16.97 8.01
C PHE A 178 23.81 16.01 6.99
N TYR A 179 24.35 14.90 7.51
CA TYR A 179 25.01 13.84 6.74
C TYR A 179 24.01 12.87 6.11
N GLY A 180 22.74 13.28 6.09
CA GLY A 180 21.77 12.92 5.08
C GLY A 180 20.89 11.72 5.37
N GLY A 181 20.06 11.43 4.37
CA GLY A 181 19.29 10.19 4.29
C GLY A 181 20.14 9.04 3.75
N ASN A 182 20.01 7.88 4.38
CA ASN A 182 20.79 6.68 4.06
C ASN A 182 19.87 5.50 3.72
N GLY A 183 20.06 4.95 2.52
CA GLY A 183 19.25 3.85 1.97
C GLY A 183 19.55 2.48 2.58
N ILE A 184 20.80 2.25 3.03
CA ILE A 184 21.24 0.97 3.59
C ILE A 184 20.95 0.95 5.10
N VAL A 185 20.03 0.06 5.50
CA VAL A 185 19.52 -0.05 6.87
C VAL A 185 20.64 -0.26 7.89
N GLY A 186 20.86 0.74 8.75
CA GLY A 186 21.83 0.69 9.87
C GLY A 186 23.23 1.18 9.51
N ALA A 187 23.57 1.37 8.24
CA ALA A 187 24.90 1.82 7.80
C ALA A 187 25.22 3.25 8.26
N GLN A 188 24.20 4.07 8.50
CA GLN A 188 24.37 5.43 9.01
C GLN A 188 24.84 5.48 10.47
N VAL A 189 24.71 4.40 11.24
CA VAL A 189 25.04 4.39 12.67
C VAL A 189 26.56 4.35 12.92
N PRO A 190 27.35 3.47 12.27
CA PRO A 190 28.81 3.60 12.24
C PRO A 190 29.30 4.94 11.65
N VAL A 191 28.65 5.46 10.60
CA VAL A 191 29.03 6.76 10.01
C VAL A 191 28.80 7.90 11.01
N GLY A 192 27.68 7.89 11.75
CA GLY A 192 27.44 8.79 12.87
C GLY A 192 28.51 8.72 13.96
N ALA A 193 28.94 7.51 14.35
CA ALA A 193 30.05 7.35 15.29
C ALA A 193 31.37 7.92 14.73
N GLY A 194 31.65 7.73 13.43
CA GLY A 194 32.80 8.35 12.77
C GLY A 194 32.75 9.88 12.75
N ILE A 195 31.56 10.48 12.59
CA ILE A 195 31.33 11.93 12.66
C ILE A 195 31.56 12.44 14.09
N ALA A 196 31.08 11.73 15.12
CA ALA A 196 31.32 12.07 16.52
C ALA A 196 32.81 11.97 16.91
N PHE A 197 33.51 10.94 16.41
CA PHE A 197 34.97 10.82 16.53
C PHE A 197 35.68 11.97 15.83
N ALA A 198 35.24 12.40 14.65
CA ALA A 198 35.83 13.56 13.96
C ALA A 198 35.65 14.87 14.77
N ASN A 199 34.51 15.07 15.45
CA ASN A 199 34.32 16.21 16.34
C ASN A 199 35.28 16.17 17.53
N GLN A 200 35.35 15.03 18.23
CA GLN A 200 36.25 14.81 19.36
C GLN A 200 37.73 15.01 18.96
N TYR A 201 38.16 14.42 17.84
CA TYR A 201 39.52 14.50 17.30
C TYR A 201 39.92 15.92 16.89
N LEU A 202 38.97 16.73 16.43
CA LEU A 202 39.16 18.13 16.06
C LEU A 202 38.93 19.12 17.23
N GLY A 203 38.70 18.62 18.45
CA GLY A 203 38.48 19.45 19.64
C GLY A 203 37.20 20.30 19.57
N ARG A 204 36.16 19.80 18.89
CA ARG A 204 34.88 20.50 18.72
C ARG A 204 33.86 20.08 19.77
N ASP A 205 33.30 21.05 20.47
CA ASP A 205 32.13 20.89 21.32
C ASP A 205 30.83 20.83 20.48
N ASN A 206 30.67 19.72 19.76
CA ASN A 206 29.51 19.46 18.89
C ASN A 206 29.02 18.02 19.05
N THR A 207 27.74 17.88 19.41
CA THR A 207 27.08 16.58 19.58
C THR A 207 26.67 16.02 18.23
N THR A 208 26.79 14.70 18.05
CA THR A 208 26.24 13.98 16.89
C THR A 208 24.98 13.20 17.27
N LEU A 209 23.93 13.27 16.45
CA LEU A 209 22.73 12.44 16.55
C LEU A 209 22.70 11.46 15.38
N ALA A 210 22.77 10.16 15.69
CA ALA A 210 22.74 9.08 14.72
C ALA A 210 21.42 8.29 14.83
N LEU A 211 20.49 8.56 13.92
CA LEU A 211 19.12 8.07 13.96
C LEU A 211 18.91 6.79 13.14
N TYR A 212 18.10 5.88 13.65
CA TYR A 212 17.78 4.59 13.03
C TYR A 212 16.40 4.07 13.48
N GLY A 213 15.68 3.34 12.64
CA GLY A 213 14.36 2.80 13.00
C GLY A 213 14.42 1.52 13.87
N ASP A 214 13.29 1.14 14.45
CA ASP A 214 13.14 -0.09 15.25
C ASP A 214 13.61 -1.36 14.51
N GLY A 215 13.31 -1.49 13.21
CA GLY A 215 13.82 -2.59 12.38
C GLY A 215 15.35 -2.57 12.18
N ALA A 216 15.96 -1.38 12.15
CA ALA A 216 17.40 -1.21 11.94
C ALA A 216 18.23 -1.55 13.19
N SER A 217 17.63 -1.45 14.38
CA SER A 217 18.28 -1.74 15.67
C SER A 217 18.78 -3.19 15.84
N ASN A 218 18.45 -4.09 14.92
CA ASN A 218 18.89 -5.50 14.90
C ASN A 218 20.14 -5.73 14.00
N GLN A 219 20.70 -4.69 13.39
CA GLN A 219 21.89 -4.78 12.53
C GLN A 219 23.17 -4.87 13.37
N GLY A 220 24.07 -5.82 13.05
CA GLY A 220 25.30 -6.07 13.82
C GLY A 220 26.18 -4.82 13.99
N GLN A 221 26.36 -4.06 12.90
CA GLN A 221 27.12 -2.80 12.86
C GLN A 221 26.63 -1.71 13.84
N VAL A 222 25.37 -1.78 14.32
CA VAL A 222 24.85 -0.89 15.36
C VAL A 222 25.52 -1.19 16.70
N PHE A 223 25.66 -2.48 17.05
CA PHE A 223 26.33 -2.91 18.28
C PHE A 223 27.85 -2.72 18.21
N GLU A 224 28.46 -2.85 17.03
CA GLU A 224 29.87 -2.50 16.80
C GLU A 224 30.12 -1.00 17.02
N ALA A 225 29.24 -0.15 16.47
CA ALA A 225 29.28 1.29 16.68
C ALA A 225 29.07 1.68 18.15
N PHE A 226 28.14 1.02 18.87
CA PHE A 226 27.96 1.19 20.32
C PHE A 226 29.26 0.87 21.09
N ASN A 227 29.86 -0.29 20.81
CA ASN A 227 31.08 -0.73 21.49
C ASN A 227 32.24 0.25 21.30
N MET A 228 32.50 0.67 20.05
CA MET A 228 33.54 1.67 19.75
C MET A 228 33.22 3.04 20.37
N ALA A 229 31.96 3.49 20.29
CA ALA A 229 31.57 4.78 20.84
C ALA A 229 31.71 4.86 22.36
N LYS A 230 31.40 3.78 23.10
CA LYS A 230 31.63 3.71 24.54
C LYS A 230 33.12 3.64 24.87
N LEU A 231 33.88 2.83 24.14
CA LEU A 231 35.33 2.65 24.33
C LEU A 231 36.12 3.96 24.17
N TRP A 232 35.68 4.84 23.26
CA TRP A 232 36.33 6.13 22.99
C TRP A 232 35.60 7.34 23.62
N ALA A 233 34.55 7.10 24.42
CA ALA A 233 33.71 8.15 25.04
C ALA A 233 33.25 9.23 24.04
N LEU A 234 32.71 8.81 22.89
CA LEU A 234 32.32 9.72 21.81
C LEU A 234 31.11 10.60 22.17
N PRO A 235 31.06 11.87 21.71
CA PRO A 235 29.92 12.77 21.92
C PRO A 235 28.76 12.45 20.96
N ILE A 236 28.06 11.34 21.21
CA ILE A 236 27.01 10.82 20.31
C ILE A 236 25.76 10.33 21.02
N ILE A 237 24.59 10.74 20.50
CA ILE A 237 23.28 10.22 20.84
C ILE A 237 22.82 9.27 19.73
N PHE A 238 22.66 7.99 20.06
CA PHE A 238 22.12 6.97 19.17
C PHE A 238 20.60 6.92 19.29
N GLY A 239 19.88 7.39 18.26
CA GLY A 239 18.42 7.58 18.31
C GLY A 239 17.61 6.49 17.62
N CYS A 240 16.95 5.61 18.39
CA CYS A 240 16.02 4.62 17.86
C CYS A 240 14.61 5.22 17.66
N GLU A 241 14.20 5.46 16.42
CA GLU A 241 12.86 5.92 16.03
C GLU A 241 11.86 4.75 16.05
N ASN A 242 11.35 4.42 17.25
CA ASN A 242 10.43 3.30 17.46
C ASN A 242 9.00 3.63 17.00
N ASN A 243 8.78 3.51 15.69
CA ASN A 243 7.49 3.64 15.01
C ASN A 243 6.70 2.30 14.96
N LYS A 244 7.11 1.32 15.78
CA LYS A 244 6.51 -0.02 15.98
C LYS A 244 6.64 -1.02 14.82
N TYR A 245 7.04 -0.60 13.60
CA TYR A 245 7.00 -1.45 12.40
C TYR A 245 8.19 -1.25 11.44
N GLY A 246 9.18 -2.14 11.53
CA GLY A 246 10.20 -2.36 10.50
C GLY A 246 9.60 -2.95 9.22
N MET A 247 9.33 -2.09 8.24
CA MET A 247 8.53 -2.41 7.04
C MET A 247 7.16 -2.99 7.43
N GLY A 248 6.90 -4.28 7.17
CA GLY A 248 5.69 -4.99 7.59
C GLY A 248 5.87 -5.91 8.80
N THR A 249 7.02 -5.84 9.49
CA THR A 249 7.30 -6.65 10.68
C THR A 249 7.20 -5.77 11.93
N SER A 250 6.27 -6.10 12.82
CA SER A 250 6.13 -5.39 14.10
C SER A 250 7.33 -5.64 15.02
N ALA A 251 7.62 -4.67 15.88
CA ALA A 251 8.74 -4.69 16.83
C ALA A 251 8.87 -6.01 17.61
N ALA A 252 7.76 -6.56 18.13
CA ALA A 252 7.74 -7.81 18.89
C ALA A 252 7.96 -9.09 18.04
N ARG A 253 7.96 -8.97 16.71
CA ARG A 253 8.30 -10.07 15.77
C ARG A 253 9.73 -9.96 15.24
N SER A 254 10.36 -8.79 15.30
CA SER A 254 11.74 -8.54 14.85
C SER A 254 12.78 -8.50 15.98
N SER A 255 12.36 -8.16 17.20
CA SER A 255 13.25 -7.88 18.33
C SER A 255 12.86 -8.71 19.55
N ALA A 256 13.81 -9.49 20.09
CA ALA A 256 13.60 -10.24 21.34
C ALA A 256 13.52 -9.32 22.59
N LEU A 257 14.16 -8.14 22.52
CA LEU A 257 14.05 -7.07 23.51
C LEU A 257 13.52 -5.82 22.80
N THR A 258 12.24 -5.52 22.99
CA THR A 258 11.55 -4.35 22.38
C THR A 258 11.75 -3.04 23.14
N GLU A 259 12.58 -3.06 24.19
CA GLU A 259 13.01 -1.88 24.95
C GLU A 259 14.31 -1.36 24.33
N TYR A 260 14.18 -0.49 23.32
CA TYR A 260 15.28 -0.15 22.42
C TYR A 260 16.36 0.71 23.10
N TYR A 261 15.98 1.55 24.06
CA TYR A 261 16.91 2.31 24.90
C TYR A 261 17.88 1.46 25.73
N LYS A 262 17.51 0.22 26.09
CA LYS A 262 18.38 -0.72 26.84
C LYS A 262 19.38 -1.47 25.95
N ARG A 263 19.25 -1.37 24.62
CA ARG A 263 20.04 -2.15 23.64
C ARG A 263 21.53 -1.79 23.65
N GLY A 264 21.87 -0.63 24.21
CA GLY A 264 23.26 -0.20 24.45
C GLY A 264 24.01 -1.00 25.52
N GLN A 265 23.32 -1.82 26.33
CA GLN A 265 23.85 -2.67 27.41
C GLN A 265 24.59 -1.91 28.53
N TYR A 266 25.77 -1.38 28.23
CA TYR A 266 26.66 -0.58 29.09
C TYR A 266 26.68 0.91 28.68
N ILE A 267 25.88 1.28 27.69
CA ILE A 267 25.59 2.67 27.33
C ILE A 267 24.28 3.07 28.02
N PRO A 268 24.26 4.15 28.82
CA PRO A 268 23.03 4.68 29.40
C PRO A 268 22.01 5.06 28.33
N GLY A 269 20.73 4.94 28.67
CA GLY A 269 19.65 5.13 27.72
C GLY A 269 18.42 5.80 28.29
N LEU A 270 17.64 6.39 27.38
CA LEU A 270 16.44 7.15 27.69
C LEU A 270 15.34 6.83 26.68
N LYS A 271 14.21 6.36 27.16
CA LYS A 271 12.98 6.20 26.37
C LYS A 271 12.12 7.45 26.55
N ILE A 272 11.60 7.96 25.44
CA ILE A 272 11.04 9.32 25.32
C ILE A 272 9.67 9.22 24.67
N ASN A 273 8.66 9.90 25.24
CA ASN A 273 7.39 10.13 24.56
C ASN A 273 7.62 11.07 23.37
N ALA A 274 7.86 10.51 22.18
CA ALA A 274 8.18 11.25 20.98
C ALA A 274 6.95 11.59 20.12
N MET A 275 5.77 11.64 20.77
CA MET A 275 4.60 12.36 20.30
C MET A 275 4.49 13.75 20.98
N ASP A 276 5.18 14.00 22.10
CA ASP A 276 5.31 15.33 22.72
C ASP A 276 6.64 15.98 22.34
N VAL A 277 6.59 17.02 21.49
CA VAL A 277 7.78 17.75 21.02
C VAL A 277 8.59 18.38 22.15
N LEU A 278 7.96 18.70 23.29
CA LEU A 278 8.64 19.29 24.45
C LEU A 278 9.45 18.24 25.23
N ALA A 279 8.95 17.00 25.28
CA ALA A 279 9.69 15.87 25.85
C ALA A 279 10.91 15.52 24.97
N VAL A 280 10.74 15.53 23.63
CA VAL A 280 11.87 15.36 22.69
C VAL A 280 12.92 16.46 22.90
N LYS A 281 12.51 17.73 22.95
CA LYS A 281 13.42 18.87 23.16
C LYS A 281 14.22 18.73 24.46
N ALA A 282 13.55 18.52 25.59
CA ALA A 282 14.21 18.43 26.90
C ALA A 282 15.16 17.21 26.99
N ALA A 283 14.78 16.06 26.41
CA ALA A 283 15.65 14.90 26.33
C ALA A 283 16.92 15.16 25.51
N VAL A 284 16.80 15.86 24.37
CA VAL A 284 17.94 16.16 23.50
C VAL A 284 18.82 17.26 24.09
N GLN A 285 18.27 18.23 24.81
CA GLN A 285 19.04 19.21 25.59
C GLN A 285 19.90 18.52 26.66
N HIS A 286 19.29 17.68 27.51
CA HIS A 286 20.03 16.84 28.48
C HIS A 286 21.08 15.96 27.78
N GLY A 287 20.72 15.33 26.67
CA GLY A 287 21.61 14.45 25.92
C GLY A 287 22.84 15.17 25.38
N LYS A 288 22.65 16.38 24.83
CA LYS A 288 23.72 17.26 24.37
C LYS A 288 24.62 17.67 25.53
N GLU A 289 24.06 18.15 26.64
CA GLU A 289 24.83 18.51 27.84
C GLU A 289 25.65 17.32 28.36
N PHE A 290 25.06 16.11 28.40
CA PHE A 290 25.74 14.89 28.81
C PHE A 290 26.92 14.54 27.89
N THR A 291 26.73 14.56 26.57
CA THR A 291 27.77 14.22 25.58
C THR A 291 28.87 15.28 25.47
N SER A 292 28.51 16.57 25.49
CA SER A 292 29.47 17.69 25.50
C SER A 292 30.34 17.71 26.76
N ASN A 293 29.80 17.33 27.92
CA ASN A 293 30.58 17.16 29.16
C ASN A 293 31.51 15.92 29.15
N GLY A 294 31.62 15.18 28.04
CA GLY A 294 32.58 14.09 27.89
C GLY A 294 32.20 12.77 28.56
N ASN A 295 30.94 12.61 29.00
CA ASN A 295 30.45 11.38 29.65
C ASN A 295 30.29 10.19 28.67
N GLY A 296 30.55 10.42 27.38
CA GLY A 296 30.43 9.43 26.31
C GLY A 296 29.01 9.30 25.75
N PRO A 297 28.71 8.18 25.07
CA PRO A 297 27.48 8.04 24.28
C PRO A 297 26.22 7.80 25.11
N LEU A 298 25.07 7.99 24.47
CA LEU A 298 23.72 7.66 24.96
C LEU A 298 22.92 6.86 23.92
N VAL A 299 21.99 6.00 24.35
CA VAL A 299 21.02 5.31 23.47
C VAL A 299 19.58 5.75 23.78
N TYR A 300 18.97 6.49 22.86
CA TYR A 300 17.62 7.02 23.02
C TYR A 300 16.59 6.16 22.26
N GLU A 301 15.40 6.00 22.82
CA GLU A 301 14.21 5.44 22.14
C GLU A 301 13.15 6.53 22.00
N TYR A 302 12.98 7.04 20.78
CA TYR A 302 11.89 7.93 20.43
C TYR A 302 10.62 7.10 20.18
N VAL A 303 9.72 7.06 21.16
CA VAL A 303 8.45 6.34 21.07
C VAL A 303 7.48 7.17 20.21
N THR A 304 7.35 6.80 18.94
CA THR A 304 6.62 7.59 17.93
C THR A 304 5.72 6.69 17.06
N TYR A 305 5.06 7.24 16.03
CA TYR A 305 4.20 6.48 15.12
C TYR A 305 4.15 7.08 13.71
N ARG A 306 4.16 6.23 12.68
CA ARG A 306 3.97 6.65 11.28
C ARG A 306 2.55 6.34 10.78
N TYR A 307 1.85 7.34 10.25
CA TYR A 307 0.50 7.15 9.73
C TYR A 307 0.49 6.47 8.37
N GLY A 308 1.38 6.89 7.46
CA GLY A 308 1.58 6.20 6.18
C GLY A 308 2.13 4.78 6.36
N GLY A 309 2.07 3.98 5.30
CA GLY A 309 2.80 2.71 5.20
C GLY A 309 4.31 2.91 5.24
N HIS A 310 5.05 1.85 4.92
CA HIS A 310 6.51 1.89 4.97
C HIS A 310 7.06 2.93 3.99
N SER A 311 6.61 2.86 2.75
CA SER A 311 6.87 3.77 1.63
C SER A 311 5.57 3.98 0.85
N MET A 312 5.58 4.83 -0.17
CA MET A 312 4.44 5.00 -1.09
C MET A 312 4.03 3.75 -1.90
N SER A 313 4.77 2.64 -1.81
CA SER A 313 4.38 1.34 -2.39
C SER A 313 3.79 0.35 -1.38
N ASP A 314 3.58 0.76 -0.13
CA ASP A 314 3.00 -0.05 0.94
C ASP A 314 1.73 0.65 1.48
N PRO A 315 0.52 0.09 1.30
CA PRO A 315 -0.70 0.60 1.91
C PRO A 315 -0.68 0.59 3.46
N GLY A 316 0.18 -0.24 4.06
CA GLY A 316 0.38 -0.29 5.51
C GLY A 316 -0.76 -0.93 6.30
N THR A 317 -1.64 -1.69 5.63
CA THR A 317 -2.87 -2.32 6.17
C THR A 317 -2.75 -3.83 6.37
N THR A 318 -1.76 -4.50 5.79
CA THR A 318 -1.62 -5.96 5.83
C THR A 318 -1.00 -6.50 7.12
N TYR A 319 -0.44 -5.64 7.97
CA TYR A 319 0.31 -6.00 9.17
C TYR A 319 -0.12 -5.23 10.45
N ARG A 320 -1.12 -4.35 10.33
CA ARG A 320 -1.71 -3.53 11.40
C ARG A 320 -3.08 -3.02 10.95
N THR A 321 -3.96 -2.67 11.88
CA THR A 321 -5.35 -2.31 11.52
C THR A 321 -5.52 -0.80 11.25
N ARG A 322 -6.60 -0.42 10.56
CA ARG A 322 -6.92 1.00 10.27
C ARG A 322 -7.29 1.76 11.55
N GLU A 323 -7.93 1.08 12.49
CA GLU A 323 -8.38 1.61 13.78
C GLU A 323 -7.18 1.94 14.69
N GLU A 324 -6.09 1.17 14.60
CA GLU A 324 -4.83 1.49 15.30
C GLU A 324 -4.26 2.84 14.83
N ILE A 325 -4.17 3.02 13.51
CA ILE A 325 -3.66 4.25 12.87
C ILE A 325 -4.60 5.43 13.18
N GLN A 326 -5.92 5.21 13.08
CA GLN A 326 -6.92 6.24 13.36
C GLN A 326 -6.86 6.68 14.82
N ARG A 327 -6.79 5.74 15.78
CA ARG A 327 -6.64 6.04 17.21
C ARG A 327 -5.37 6.85 17.48
N MET A 328 -4.23 6.42 16.94
CA MET A 328 -2.96 7.15 17.10
C MET A 328 -3.06 8.57 16.52
N ARG A 329 -3.77 8.79 15.42
CA ARG A 329 -4.00 10.13 14.86
C ARG A 329 -5.02 10.96 15.66
N SER A 330 -6.05 10.33 16.23
CA SER A 330 -7.13 11.05 16.91
C SER A 330 -6.83 11.41 18.36
N THR A 331 -5.98 10.64 19.06
CA THR A 331 -5.63 10.91 20.47
C THR A 331 -4.19 11.40 20.66
N ASN A 332 -3.27 11.03 19.77
CA ASN A 332 -1.82 11.14 20.03
C ASN A 332 -1.06 11.95 18.96
N ASP A 333 -1.73 12.72 18.09
CA ASP A 333 -1.05 13.48 17.03
C ASP A 333 -0.20 14.64 17.61
N PRO A 334 1.07 14.82 17.18
CA PRO A 334 1.99 15.77 17.81
C PRO A 334 1.59 17.23 17.56
N ILE A 335 0.98 17.51 16.40
CA ILE A 335 0.52 18.86 16.03
C ILE A 335 -0.76 19.17 16.80
N ALA A 336 -1.67 18.21 16.94
CA ALA A 336 -2.88 18.35 17.76
C ALA A 336 -2.54 18.55 19.25
N GLY A 337 -1.59 17.78 19.80
CA GLY A 337 -1.15 17.90 21.19
C GLY A 337 -0.52 19.25 21.51
N LEU A 338 0.38 19.75 20.66
CA LEU A 338 0.93 21.10 20.83
C LEU A 338 -0.13 22.19 20.62
N LYS A 339 -1.02 22.04 19.63
CA LYS A 339 -2.17 22.95 19.44
C LYS A 339 -3.02 23.08 20.70
N GLN A 340 -3.32 21.96 21.36
CA GLN A 340 -4.18 21.96 22.53
C GLN A 340 -3.52 22.75 23.68
N LYS A 341 -2.24 22.44 23.98
CA LYS A 341 -1.41 23.21 24.94
C LYS A 341 -1.33 24.70 24.61
N LEU A 342 -1.10 25.05 23.35
CA LEU A 342 -0.98 26.44 22.88
C LEU A 342 -2.24 27.29 23.17
N LEU A 343 -3.43 26.67 23.11
CA LEU A 343 -4.71 27.30 23.44
C LEU A 343 -4.99 27.25 24.95
N ASP A 344 -4.79 26.09 25.59
CA ASP A 344 -5.06 25.88 27.02
C ASP A 344 -4.13 26.68 27.94
N TRP A 345 -2.95 27.07 27.47
CA TRP A 345 -2.00 27.94 28.18
C TRP A 345 -2.10 29.42 27.78
N GLU A 346 -3.05 29.79 26.90
CA GLU A 346 -3.19 31.17 26.38
C GLU A 346 -1.88 31.72 25.78
N VAL A 347 -1.15 30.86 25.06
CA VAL A 347 0.05 31.22 24.28
C VAL A 347 -0.32 31.87 22.95
N VAL A 348 -1.46 31.48 22.38
CA VAL A 348 -2.12 32.10 21.23
C VAL A 348 -3.63 32.04 21.40
N THR A 349 -4.33 32.99 20.78
CA THR A 349 -5.76 32.86 20.50
C THR A 349 -6.03 31.84 19.37
N GLU A 350 -7.28 31.40 19.24
CA GLU A 350 -7.68 30.55 18.12
C GLU A 350 -7.35 31.17 16.74
N ASP A 351 -7.53 32.48 16.59
CA ASP A 351 -7.40 33.15 15.30
C ASP A 351 -5.94 33.43 14.92
N GLU A 352 -5.07 33.67 15.89
CA GLU A 352 -3.62 33.62 15.69
C GLU A 352 -3.15 32.21 15.30
N LEU A 353 -3.66 31.15 15.96
CA LEU A 353 -3.30 29.78 15.59
C LEU A 353 -3.79 29.41 14.18
N LYS A 354 -4.99 29.85 13.79
CA LYS A 354 -5.50 29.72 12.41
C LYS A 354 -4.65 30.51 11.41
N ALA A 355 -4.11 31.67 11.80
CA ALA A 355 -3.19 32.43 10.97
C ALA A 355 -1.85 31.69 10.76
N ILE A 356 -1.23 31.17 11.83
CA ILE A 356 0.04 30.41 11.77
C ILE A 356 -0.14 29.12 10.93
N ASP A 357 -1.23 28.38 11.15
CA ASP A 357 -1.55 27.17 10.37
C ASP A 357 -1.77 27.48 8.89
N LYS A 358 -2.43 28.60 8.57
CA LYS A 358 -2.60 29.07 7.19
C LYS A 358 -1.28 29.53 6.58
N GLU A 359 -0.45 30.27 7.31
CA GLU A 359 0.84 30.79 6.85
C GLU A 359 1.81 29.65 6.49
N ALA A 360 1.99 28.69 7.39
CA ALA A 360 2.81 27.50 7.15
C ALA A 360 2.33 26.73 5.90
N ARG A 361 1.00 26.54 5.75
CA ARG A 361 0.44 25.86 4.58
C ARG A 361 0.64 26.65 3.28
N SER A 362 0.38 27.95 3.28
CA SER A 362 0.59 28.83 2.12
C SER A 362 2.06 28.84 1.69
N HIS A 363 3.00 29.00 2.63
CA HIS A 363 4.43 29.01 2.33
C HIS A 363 4.89 27.69 1.69
N VAL A 364 4.47 26.54 2.24
CA VAL A 364 4.78 25.22 1.68
C VAL A 364 4.14 25.04 0.30
N ASP A 365 2.87 25.44 0.12
CA ASP A 365 2.18 25.33 -1.18
C ASP A 365 2.82 26.21 -2.27
N GLU A 366 3.30 27.40 -1.90
CA GLU A 366 4.04 28.32 -2.79
C GLU A 366 5.39 27.73 -3.21
N GLU A 367 6.17 27.21 -2.27
CA GLU A 367 7.45 26.54 -2.53
C GLU A 367 7.29 25.25 -3.36
N VAL A 368 6.24 24.45 -3.09
CA VAL A 368 5.85 23.31 -3.94
C VAL A 368 5.52 23.79 -5.36
N ALA A 369 4.73 24.86 -5.50
CA ALA A 369 4.37 25.43 -6.80
C ALA A 369 5.54 26.14 -7.52
N ILE A 370 6.67 26.38 -6.84
CA ILE A 370 7.96 26.74 -7.47
C ILE A 370 8.66 25.46 -7.93
N ALA A 371 8.78 24.44 -7.08
CA ALA A 371 9.44 23.18 -7.41
C ALA A 371 8.80 22.43 -8.60
N GLU A 372 7.47 22.46 -8.72
CA GLU A 372 6.77 21.87 -9.87
C GLU A 372 7.11 22.56 -11.21
N LYS A 373 7.58 23.82 -11.17
CA LYS A 373 7.98 24.63 -12.34
C LYS A 373 9.47 24.59 -12.66
N MET A 374 10.31 24.08 -11.75
CA MET A 374 11.75 23.91 -11.99
C MET A 374 12.00 23.05 -13.23
N GLU A 375 13.03 23.36 -14.01
CA GLU A 375 13.33 22.63 -15.24
C GLU A 375 13.83 21.19 -14.97
N ILE A 376 13.53 20.29 -15.91
CA ILE A 376 14.07 18.93 -15.90
C ILE A 376 15.53 19.00 -16.35
N PRO A 377 16.50 18.35 -15.67
CA PRO A 377 17.91 18.38 -16.07
C PRO A 377 18.08 17.87 -17.50
N GLU A 378 18.89 18.55 -18.31
CA GLU A 378 19.22 18.05 -19.66
C GLU A 378 19.87 16.65 -19.56
N PRO A 379 19.40 15.65 -20.34
CA PRO A 379 19.91 14.28 -20.28
C PRO A 379 21.26 14.13 -21.00
N THR A 380 22.27 14.90 -20.59
CA THR A 380 23.61 14.90 -21.18
C THR A 380 24.58 14.01 -20.41
N PRO A 381 25.56 13.37 -21.08
CA PRO A 381 26.64 12.64 -20.41
C PRO A 381 27.44 13.52 -19.42
N LYS A 382 27.53 14.84 -19.68
CA LYS A 382 28.20 15.79 -18.79
C LYS A 382 27.51 15.87 -17.43
N ILE A 383 26.18 15.97 -17.40
CA ILE A 383 25.39 16.04 -16.15
C ILE A 383 25.32 14.66 -15.47
N LEU A 384 25.29 13.58 -16.25
CA LEU A 384 25.26 12.20 -15.74
C LEU A 384 26.54 11.79 -15.02
N PHE A 385 27.72 12.19 -15.53
CA PHE A 385 29.03 11.83 -14.97
C PHE A 385 29.66 12.93 -14.10
N GLU A 386 28.89 13.97 -13.79
CA GLU A 386 29.26 15.03 -12.84
C GLU A 386 29.33 14.47 -11.40
N ASP A 387 30.17 15.06 -10.55
CA ASP A 387 30.30 14.76 -9.11
C ASP A 387 30.74 13.34 -8.71
N ILE A 388 31.11 12.47 -9.67
CA ILE A 388 31.67 11.12 -9.39
C ILE A 388 32.92 11.18 -8.51
N TYR A 389 33.76 12.18 -8.75
CA TYR A 389 34.93 12.48 -7.93
C TYR A 389 34.85 13.95 -7.49
N PRO A 390 35.29 14.29 -6.26
CA PRO A 390 35.42 15.69 -5.88
C PRO A 390 36.40 16.39 -6.82
N ALA A 391 36.08 17.62 -7.23
CA ALA A 391 37.01 18.46 -7.98
C ALA A 391 38.34 18.54 -7.20
N ALA A 392 39.45 18.21 -7.86
CA ALA A 392 40.70 17.81 -7.21
C ALA A 392 41.20 18.85 -6.18
N ALA A 393 40.90 18.60 -4.91
CA ALA A 393 41.42 19.37 -3.80
C ALA A 393 42.94 19.20 -3.79
N SER A 394 43.69 20.31 -3.77
CA SER A 394 45.14 20.24 -3.70
C SER A 394 45.54 19.54 -2.39
N GLU A 395 46.10 18.33 -2.48
CA GLU A 395 46.49 17.55 -1.31
C GLU A 395 47.56 18.28 -0.49
N ARG A 396 47.12 19.03 0.52
CA ARG A 396 47.96 19.49 1.63
C ARG A 396 48.02 18.43 2.73
N ALA A 397 48.13 17.17 2.34
CA ALA A 397 48.62 16.13 3.23
C ALA A 397 50.08 16.48 3.58
N PRO A 398 50.47 16.58 4.88
CA PRO A 398 51.83 16.89 5.27
C PRO A 398 52.73 15.65 5.12
N LEU A 399 52.94 15.22 3.86
CA LEU A 399 53.87 14.16 3.53
C LEU A 399 55.31 14.63 3.79
N LEU A 400 56.12 13.71 4.32
CA LEU A 400 57.49 13.98 4.77
C LEU A 400 58.36 14.60 3.65
N PRO A 401 59.36 15.44 3.98
CA PRO A 401 60.15 16.16 2.99
C PRO A 401 60.86 15.23 2.00
N ARG A 402 60.33 15.11 0.78
CA ARG A 402 61.07 14.50 -0.33
C ARG A 402 62.22 15.43 -0.73
N HIS A 403 63.43 14.86 -0.80
CA HIS A 403 64.62 15.58 -1.25
C HIS A 403 64.37 16.21 -2.64
N GLN A 404 64.79 17.47 -2.80
CA GLN A 404 64.83 18.13 -4.10
C GLN A 404 65.80 17.38 -5.02
N GLN A 405 65.35 17.07 -6.24
CA GLN A 405 66.22 16.93 -7.39
C GLN A 405 65.78 17.94 -8.46
N SER A 406 66.75 18.55 -9.11
CA SER A 406 66.57 19.74 -9.94
C SER A 406 66.09 19.41 -11.36
N ASN A 407 65.20 20.25 -11.88
CA ASN A 407 64.89 20.28 -13.31
C ASN A 407 66.14 20.65 -14.14
N PRO A 408 66.37 19.99 -15.28
CA PRO A 408 66.84 20.65 -16.49
C PRO A 408 65.64 21.16 -17.31
N SER A 409 65.83 22.27 -18.02
CA SER A 409 64.77 22.96 -18.79
C SER A 409 64.70 22.52 -20.26
N SER A 410 63.78 23.16 -21.01
CA SER A 410 63.92 23.50 -22.45
C SER A 410 63.21 22.65 -23.52
N MET A 411 62.24 23.32 -24.16
CA MET A 411 61.94 23.37 -25.60
C MET A 411 61.50 22.13 -26.40
N LEU A 412 60.21 22.18 -26.76
CA LEU A 412 59.63 21.88 -28.09
C LEU A 412 60.60 21.57 -29.24
N ARG A 413 60.38 20.43 -29.92
CA ARG A 413 60.33 20.39 -31.41
C ARG A 413 59.50 19.22 -31.93
N SER A 414 59.11 19.32 -33.20
CA SER A 414 58.13 18.46 -33.87
C SER A 414 58.76 17.52 -34.90
N SER A 415 58.14 16.36 -35.10
CA SER A 415 57.62 15.91 -36.42
C SER A 415 56.91 14.56 -36.29
N ALA A 416 56.14 14.18 -37.30
CA ALA A 416 55.25 13.02 -37.25
C ALA A 416 55.90 11.73 -37.76
N THR A 417 55.57 10.60 -37.12
CA THR A 417 54.85 9.46 -37.74
C THR A 417 54.70 8.32 -36.72
N ARG A 418 53.55 7.63 -36.69
CA ARG A 418 53.41 6.39 -35.91
C ARG A 418 52.36 5.45 -36.50
N ALA A 419 52.82 4.34 -37.08
CA ALA A 419 52.02 3.13 -37.24
C ALA A 419 52.23 2.18 -36.04
N GLN A 420 51.45 1.10 -35.97
CA GLN A 420 51.34 0.24 -34.80
C GLN A 420 52.51 -0.77 -34.66
N ARG A 421 52.91 -1.08 -33.42
CA ARG A 421 52.53 -2.36 -32.75
C ARG A 421 53.03 -2.49 -31.30
N ASN A 422 52.27 -3.31 -30.57
CA ASN A 422 52.56 -4.24 -29.46
C ASN A 422 53.62 -3.91 -28.39
N VAL A 423 53.29 -4.28 -27.15
CA VAL A 423 54.24 -4.44 -26.03
C VAL A 423 54.35 -5.93 -25.71
N THR A 424 55.58 -6.46 -25.68
CA THR A 424 55.92 -7.77 -25.13
C THR A 424 56.43 -7.63 -23.70
N PHE A 425 56.01 -8.53 -22.82
CA PHE A 425 56.67 -8.74 -21.53
C PHE A 425 57.90 -9.63 -21.70
N ASN A 426 58.93 -9.40 -20.89
CA ASN A 426 59.96 -10.38 -20.56
C ASN A 426 60.40 -10.16 -19.09
N PRO A 427 60.97 -11.17 -18.40
CA PRO A 427 60.93 -11.24 -16.93
C PRO A 427 62.29 -10.89 -16.29
N LEU A 428 62.38 -11.03 -14.96
CA LEU A 428 63.50 -11.68 -14.23
C LEU A 428 63.37 -11.51 -12.71
N THR A 429 62.97 -12.58 -12.01
CA THR A 429 63.57 -12.96 -10.71
C THR A 429 63.26 -14.44 -10.42
N THR A 430 64.27 -15.17 -9.94
CA THR A 430 64.28 -16.64 -9.85
C THR A 430 64.16 -17.15 -8.42
N VAL A 431 63.60 -18.35 -8.26
CA VAL A 431 63.57 -19.13 -7.02
C VAL A 431 64.60 -20.27 -7.10
N SER A 432 65.17 -20.68 -5.97
CA SER A 432 66.04 -21.87 -5.84
C SER A 432 65.63 -22.71 -4.62
N THR A 433 65.91 -24.02 -4.63
CA THR A 433 65.40 -25.03 -3.66
C THR A 433 66.45 -26.11 -3.34
N ARG A 434 66.09 -27.07 -2.43
CA ARG A 434 66.83 -28.20 -1.78
C ARG A 434 67.17 -27.93 -0.30
N GLU A 435 67.28 -28.84 0.69
CA GLU A 435 66.95 -30.27 1.01
C GLU A 435 67.22 -30.44 2.55
N GLY A 436 66.76 -31.40 3.38
CA GLY A 436 65.82 -32.54 3.27
C GLY A 436 65.76 -33.38 4.60
N VAL A 437 64.75 -34.29 4.71
CA VAL A 437 64.65 -35.64 5.41
C VAL A 437 65.79 -36.11 6.37
N PRO A 438 65.58 -36.85 7.52
CA PRO A 438 64.44 -37.71 7.97
C PRO A 438 63.98 -37.57 9.47
N ALA A 439 63.10 -38.49 9.94
CA ALA A 439 62.67 -38.74 11.34
C ALA A 439 63.61 -39.76 12.09
N PRO A 440 63.42 -40.23 13.37
CA PRO A 440 62.19 -40.83 13.97
C PRO A 440 61.97 -40.62 15.51
N GLY A 441 60.94 -41.25 16.13
CA GLY A 441 60.87 -41.49 17.60
C GLY A 441 59.45 -41.47 18.25
N PRO A 442 59.07 -42.36 19.21
CA PRO A 442 57.69 -42.45 19.72
C PRO A 442 57.45 -42.35 21.25
N SER A 443 56.16 -42.21 21.61
CA SER A 443 55.46 -42.60 22.87
C SER A 443 55.73 -41.89 24.20
N LEU A 444 54.67 -41.41 24.88
CA LEU A 444 54.07 -42.05 26.08
C LEU A 444 52.80 -41.31 26.63
N HIS A 445 51.90 -42.10 27.24
CA HIS A 445 50.71 -41.73 28.06
C HIS A 445 51.06 -41.87 29.57
N PRO A 446 50.22 -41.65 30.64
CA PRO A 446 48.74 -41.67 30.80
C PRO A 446 48.18 -40.30 31.32
N ILE A 447 47.08 -40.05 32.07
CA ILE A 447 46.15 -40.77 32.99
C ILE A 447 44.67 -40.35 32.71
N GLN A 448 43.68 -41.03 33.31
CA GLN A 448 42.26 -41.01 32.91
C GLN A 448 41.29 -41.12 34.11
N SER A 449 40.00 -40.78 33.89
CA SER A 449 38.80 -41.31 34.59
C SER A 449 38.50 -40.79 36.02
N PRO A 450 37.31 -41.05 36.63
CA PRO A 450 36.17 -41.89 36.18
C PRO A 450 34.82 -41.11 36.11
N SER A 451 33.63 -41.68 35.85
CA SER A 451 33.14 -43.08 35.91
C SER A 451 31.86 -43.34 35.06
N SER A 452 31.75 -44.55 34.47
CA SER A 452 30.51 -45.31 34.08
C SER A 452 29.40 -44.64 33.21
N GLY A 453 28.70 -45.29 32.28
CA GLY A 453 28.54 -46.72 31.89
C GLY A 453 27.02 -47.00 31.67
N LEU A 454 26.52 -47.79 30.71
CA LEU A 454 27.08 -48.90 29.91
C LEU A 454 26.32 -49.08 28.55
N THR A 455 27.01 -49.59 27.51
CA THR A 455 26.61 -50.63 26.48
C THR A 455 25.11 -50.92 26.16
N THR A 456 24.63 -51.24 24.94
CA THR A 456 25.18 -51.70 23.61
C THR A 456 24.00 -51.76 22.57
N SER A 457 24.07 -52.12 21.27
CA SER A 457 25.11 -52.42 20.24
C SER A 457 24.48 -52.55 18.83
N HIS A 458 25.21 -52.18 17.76
CA HIS A 458 25.03 -52.57 16.32
C HIS A 458 23.70 -52.15 15.61
N SER A 459 23.64 -51.86 14.29
CA SER A 459 24.62 -51.89 13.19
C SER A 459 24.40 -50.70 12.21
N VAL A 460 25.22 -50.56 11.15
CA VAL A 460 25.25 -49.40 10.23
C VAL A 460 25.33 -49.85 8.76
N PRO A 461 24.64 -49.17 7.82
CA PRO A 461 25.33 -48.64 6.63
C PRO A 461 24.89 -47.23 6.16
N THR A 462 25.87 -46.32 6.07
CA THR A 462 26.09 -45.29 5.01
C THR A 462 24.95 -44.36 4.50
N SER A 463 24.98 -43.11 4.99
CA SER A 463 25.03 -41.83 4.23
C SER A 463 24.08 -41.50 3.05
N GLN A 464 23.19 -40.51 3.25
CA GLN A 464 23.22 -39.18 2.58
C GLN A 464 22.21 -38.18 3.24
N PRO A 465 22.30 -36.85 3.00
CA PRO A 465 21.59 -35.84 3.80
C PRO A 465 20.16 -35.49 3.31
N MET A 466 19.23 -35.26 4.24
CA MET A 466 17.84 -34.86 3.98
C MET A 466 17.39 -33.74 4.92
N LEU A 467 17.61 -32.48 4.52
CA LEU A 467 17.15 -31.26 5.23
C LEU A 467 15.95 -30.62 4.54
N SER A 468 14.82 -31.34 4.50
CA SER A 468 13.54 -30.82 3.99
C SER A 468 12.29 -31.34 4.75
N ALA A 469 12.44 -32.30 5.66
CA ALA A 469 11.32 -33.07 6.22
C ALA A 469 10.99 -32.80 7.72
N ILE A 470 11.56 -31.76 8.35
CA ILE A 470 11.48 -31.54 9.81
C ILE A 470 10.77 -30.22 10.19
N ASN A 471 9.78 -29.77 9.39
CA ASN A 471 8.92 -28.61 9.74
C ASN A 471 7.41 -28.93 9.86
N SER A 472 6.97 -30.13 9.45
CA SER A 472 5.54 -30.50 9.47
C SER A 472 5.07 -31.24 10.75
N LYS A 473 5.99 -31.65 11.64
CA LYS A 473 5.66 -32.47 12.84
C LYS A 473 5.98 -31.86 14.21
N LEU A 474 6.48 -30.62 14.29
CA LEU A 474 6.73 -29.94 15.57
C LEU A 474 5.57 -29.05 16.06
N ARG A 475 4.50 -28.85 15.27
CA ARG A 475 3.31 -28.06 15.66
C ARG A 475 2.26 -28.84 16.49
N ARG A 476 2.63 -29.99 17.07
CA ARG A 476 1.77 -30.81 17.96
C ARG A 476 2.53 -31.43 19.14
N ARG A 477 3.17 -30.59 19.97
CA ARG A 477 3.54 -30.94 21.37
C ARG A 477 3.96 -29.67 22.14
N ASN A 478 3.01 -29.08 22.88
CA ASN A 478 3.20 -28.28 24.10
C ASN A 478 1.85 -27.66 24.51
N SER A 479 0.97 -28.48 25.09
CA SER A 479 -0.35 -28.05 25.59
C SER A 479 -0.83 -29.01 26.69
N ALA A 480 -0.27 -28.87 27.90
CA ALA A 480 -0.69 -29.62 29.08
C ALA A 480 -0.42 -28.78 30.34
N GLY A 481 -1.44 -28.56 31.17
CA GLY A 481 -1.28 -27.92 32.50
C GLY A 481 -1.79 -26.47 32.62
N ALA A 482 -3.09 -26.24 32.48
CA ALA A 482 -3.81 -25.10 33.06
C ALA A 482 -5.29 -25.50 33.33
N PRO A 483 -5.94 -24.99 34.40
CA PRO A 483 -7.24 -25.49 34.84
C PRO A 483 -8.45 -24.91 34.07
N LEU A 484 -9.58 -25.58 34.20
CA LEU A 484 -10.85 -25.28 33.55
C LEU A 484 -11.59 -24.06 34.15
N SER A 485 -12.27 -23.31 33.30
CA SER A 485 -13.40 -22.44 33.66
C SER A 485 -14.38 -22.39 32.47
N PRO A 486 -15.72 -22.37 32.66
CA PRO A 486 -16.68 -22.65 31.60
C PRO A 486 -16.93 -21.45 30.67
N GLY A 487 -16.99 -21.70 29.36
CA GLY A 487 -17.38 -20.70 28.36
C GLY A 487 -18.84 -20.85 27.90
N PRO A 488 -19.47 -19.77 27.37
CA PRO A 488 -20.77 -19.86 26.70
C PRO A 488 -20.63 -20.55 25.32
N THR A 489 -21.68 -21.26 24.90
CA THR A 489 -21.69 -22.03 23.65
C THR A 489 -21.84 -21.15 22.42
N SER A 490 -20.98 -21.39 21.41
CA SER A 490 -21.16 -20.86 20.05
C SER A 490 -21.67 -21.98 19.12
N PRO A 491 -22.74 -21.76 18.34
CA PRO A 491 -23.24 -22.75 17.39
C PRO A 491 -22.31 -22.87 16.16
N ALA A 492 -22.32 -24.04 15.52
CA ALA A 492 -21.48 -24.32 14.36
C ALA A 492 -21.89 -23.54 13.10
N ALA A 493 -20.91 -23.15 12.29
CA ALA A 493 -21.13 -22.46 11.01
C ALA A 493 -21.49 -23.45 9.89
N PRO A 494 -22.64 -23.30 9.19
CA PRO A 494 -23.01 -24.13 8.06
C PRO A 494 -22.33 -23.67 6.76
N LYS A 495 -21.69 -24.59 6.03
CA LYS A 495 -21.17 -24.35 4.68
C LYS A 495 -22.28 -24.51 3.64
N THR A 496 -22.55 -23.48 2.82
CA THR A 496 -22.85 -23.58 1.37
C THR A 496 -23.07 -22.18 0.77
N GLY A 497 -22.45 -21.90 -0.38
CA GLY A 497 -22.54 -20.62 -1.09
C GLY A 497 -23.67 -20.55 -2.13
N ALA A 498 -23.89 -19.37 -2.70
CA ALA A 498 -24.97 -19.09 -3.65
C ALA A 498 -24.71 -19.62 -5.07
N GLN A 499 -25.78 -19.69 -5.88
CA GLN A 499 -25.68 -19.76 -7.34
C GLN A 499 -25.59 -18.33 -7.89
N ARG A 500 -24.63 -18.05 -8.78
CA ARG A 500 -24.40 -16.71 -9.38
C ARG A 500 -24.32 -16.82 -10.90
N THR A 501 -25.01 -15.95 -11.61
CA THR A 501 -24.93 -15.84 -13.07
C THR A 501 -23.79 -14.90 -13.49
N THR A 502 -22.54 -15.33 -13.29
CA THR A 502 -21.36 -14.75 -13.92
C THR A 502 -20.79 -15.69 -14.99
N LYS A 503 -20.14 -15.10 -16.00
CA LYS A 503 -19.76 -15.75 -17.27
C LYS A 503 -19.01 -17.09 -17.11
N ASN A 504 -18.11 -17.19 -16.12
CA ASN A 504 -17.17 -18.29 -15.93
C ASN A 504 -17.30 -19.04 -14.58
N ALA A 505 -18.43 -18.95 -13.87
CA ALA A 505 -18.60 -19.54 -12.54
C ALA A 505 -18.82 -21.07 -12.52
N GLN A 506 -17.94 -21.85 -13.18
CA GLN A 506 -17.96 -23.32 -13.08
C GLN A 506 -17.33 -23.82 -11.78
N LYS A 507 -18.05 -24.69 -11.07
CA LYS A 507 -17.67 -25.18 -9.75
C LYS A 507 -16.92 -26.50 -9.85
N LEU A 508 -15.59 -26.46 -9.70
CA LEU A 508 -14.74 -27.65 -9.58
C LEU A 508 -15.24 -28.57 -8.46
N LYS A 509 -15.84 -29.71 -8.83
CA LYS A 509 -16.47 -30.67 -7.90
C LYS A 509 -15.59 -31.93 -7.77
N LEU A 510 -14.60 -31.85 -6.89
CA LEU A 510 -13.62 -32.92 -6.66
C LEU A 510 -13.96 -33.71 -5.39
N LEU A 511 -14.59 -34.88 -5.57
CA LEU A 511 -14.47 -36.15 -4.81
C LEU A 511 -15.72 -37.05 -5.04
N PRO A 512 -15.62 -38.40 -4.94
CA PRO A 512 -16.75 -39.32 -5.13
C PRO A 512 -17.71 -39.40 -3.94
N ASN A 513 -18.95 -39.81 -4.20
CA ASN A 513 -19.94 -40.16 -3.17
C ASN A 513 -19.60 -41.48 -2.45
N PRO A 514 -19.83 -41.59 -1.14
CA PRO A 514 -20.34 -42.80 -0.49
C PRO A 514 -21.89 -42.82 -0.49
N GLU A 515 -22.48 -43.97 -0.17
CA GLU A 515 -23.92 -44.24 -0.33
C GLU A 515 -24.78 -43.86 0.89
N ALA A 516 -25.87 -43.13 0.64
CA ALA A 516 -27.12 -43.01 1.41
C ALA A 516 -28.08 -42.14 0.58
N GLY A 517 -29.40 -42.28 0.59
CA GLY A 517 -30.32 -43.27 1.18
C GLY A 517 -31.72 -42.99 0.59
N VAL A 518 -32.67 -43.92 0.66
CA VAL A 518 -34.02 -43.70 0.09
C VAL A 518 -34.89 -42.94 1.09
N GLU A 519 -35.40 -41.77 0.71
CA GLU A 519 -36.51 -41.09 1.40
C GLU A 519 -37.21 -40.12 0.42
N ASP A 520 -38.46 -40.49 0.08
CA ASP A 520 -39.65 -39.75 -0.35
C ASP A 520 -39.62 -38.52 -1.29
N ALA A 521 -40.71 -38.39 -2.07
CA ALA A 521 -40.94 -37.33 -3.05
C ALA A 521 -42.22 -36.54 -2.73
N ASP A 522 -42.06 -35.31 -2.22
CA ASP A 522 -43.16 -34.37 -1.98
C ASP A 522 -43.42 -33.48 -3.21
N GLU A 523 -44.44 -33.78 -4.00
CA GLU A 523 -44.94 -32.93 -5.09
C GLU A 523 -45.97 -31.89 -4.62
N GLU A 524 -45.58 -30.84 -3.89
CA GLU A 524 -46.45 -29.64 -3.83
C GLU A 524 -45.74 -28.30 -3.55
N SER A 525 -45.37 -27.58 -4.63
CA SER A 525 -45.62 -26.13 -4.84
C SER A 525 -44.79 -25.58 -6.00
N GLY A 526 -45.44 -25.24 -7.12
CA GLY A 526 -44.80 -24.75 -8.35
C GLY A 526 -44.28 -23.30 -8.31
N ARG A 527 -43.52 -22.92 -7.27
CA ARG A 527 -42.82 -21.62 -7.19
C ARG A 527 -41.42 -21.78 -6.59
N ASP A 528 -40.40 -21.41 -7.38
CA ASP A 528 -38.99 -21.28 -6.97
C ASP A 528 -38.78 -20.14 -5.93
N VAL A 529 -39.31 -20.30 -4.72
CA VAL A 529 -39.11 -19.35 -3.62
C VAL A 529 -37.78 -19.66 -2.93
N TYR A 530 -36.79 -18.80 -3.17
CA TYR A 530 -35.41 -18.96 -2.71
C TYR A 530 -35.32 -19.18 -1.18
N SER A 531 -34.74 -20.30 -0.75
CA SER A 531 -34.76 -20.81 0.65
C SER A 531 -34.06 -19.93 1.72
N GLN A 532 -33.62 -18.72 1.37
CA GLN A 532 -32.86 -17.82 2.22
C GLN A 532 -33.66 -16.61 2.76
N PHE A 533 -34.91 -16.39 2.35
CA PHE A 533 -35.70 -15.22 2.81
C PHE A 533 -35.87 -15.21 4.34
N THR A 534 -35.89 -16.38 4.97
CA THR A 534 -35.91 -16.59 6.43
C THR A 534 -34.76 -15.90 7.18
N ARG A 535 -33.64 -15.61 6.51
CA ARG A 535 -32.47 -14.89 7.08
C ARG A 535 -32.67 -13.38 7.17
N ILE A 536 -33.62 -12.81 6.42
CA ILE A 536 -33.94 -11.38 6.47
C ILE A 536 -34.63 -11.12 7.82
N LYS A 537 -33.93 -10.47 8.76
CA LYS A 537 -34.45 -10.17 10.13
C LYS A 537 -35.64 -9.23 10.14
N ASP A 538 -35.81 -8.46 9.08
CA ASP A 538 -36.85 -7.46 8.88
C ASP A 538 -38.10 -8.13 8.26
N PRO A 539 -39.28 -8.12 8.93
CA PRO A 539 -40.45 -8.85 8.46
C PRO A 539 -41.05 -8.26 7.17
N THR A 540 -40.94 -6.94 6.97
CA THR A 540 -41.48 -6.25 5.79
C THR A 540 -40.59 -6.54 4.58
N ALA A 541 -39.28 -6.33 4.71
CA ALA A 541 -38.33 -6.68 3.65
C ALA A 541 -38.35 -8.19 3.33
N ARG A 542 -38.59 -9.06 4.33
CA ARG A 542 -38.80 -10.51 4.12
C ARG A 542 -40.04 -10.79 3.28
N ARG A 543 -41.18 -10.17 3.62
CA ARG A 543 -42.45 -10.28 2.88
C ARG A 543 -42.27 -9.87 1.43
N ASP A 544 -41.61 -8.74 1.18
CA ASP A 544 -41.46 -8.19 -0.16
C ASP A 544 -40.44 -8.99 -1.00
N ALA A 545 -39.33 -9.43 -0.39
CA ALA A 545 -38.35 -10.30 -1.03
C ALA A 545 -38.87 -11.74 -1.31
N ALA A 546 -39.94 -12.16 -0.62
CA ALA A 546 -40.67 -13.40 -0.92
C ALA A 546 -41.81 -13.21 -1.96
N ARG A 547 -42.17 -11.96 -2.28
CA ARG A 547 -43.16 -11.61 -3.32
C ARG A 547 -42.53 -11.41 -4.69
N LEU A 548 -41.31 -10.87 -4.77
CA LEU A 548 -40.59 -10.62 -6.02
C LEU A 548 -39.92 -11.90 -6.54
N GLY A 549 -40.53 -12.53 -7.55
CA GLY A 549 -40.05 -13.77 -8.16
C GLY A 549 -39.07 -13.56 -9.31
N LYS A 550 -38.54 -14.65 -9.87
CA LYS A 550 -37.73 -14.62 -11.11
C LYS A 550 -38.48 -13.93 -12.27
N ALA A 551 -39.80 -14.09 -12.34
CA ALA A 551 -40.67 -13.51 -13.37
C ALA A 551 -40.88 -11.99 -13.26
N ASP A 552 -40.56 -11.36 -12.13
CA ASP A 552 -40.69 -9.91 -11.96
C ASP A 552 -39.43 -9.13 -12.42
N ARG A 553 -38.33 -9.84 -12.75
CA ARG A 553 -37.07 -9.23 -13.21
C ARG A 553 -37.25 -8.37 -14.46
N ASP A 554 -38.10 -8.79 -15.40
CA ASP A 554 -38.38 -8.05 -16.64
C ASP A 554 -39.24 -6.78 -16.42
N ARG A 555 -39.88 -6.66 -15.26
CA ARG A 555 -40.74 -5.52 -14.88
C ARG A 555 -40.03 -4.47 -14.05
N LEU A 556 -38.81 -4.76 -13.57
CA LEU A 556 -38.04 -3.90 -12.69
C LEU A 556 -36.91 -3.18 -13.45
N PRO A 557 -36.64 -1.89 -13.16
CA PRO A 557 -35.53 -1.19 -13.81
C PRO A 557 -34.18 -1.83 -13.48
N ARG A 558 -33.30 -1.86 -14.47
CA ARG A 558 -31.95 -2.45 -14.36
C ARG A 558 -30.92 -1.44 -13.85
N VAL A 559 -29.95 -1.94 -13.09
CA VAL A 559 -28.63 -1.34 -12.94
C VAL A 559 -27.58 -2.35 -13.41
N THR A 560 -26.70 -1.92 -14.30
CA THR A 560 -25.73 -2.81 -14.93
C THR A 560 -24.32 -2.23 -14.82
N ALA A 561 -23.39 -3.04 -14.33
CA ALA A 561 -21.97 -2.74 -14.27
C ALA A 561 -21.24 -3.40 -15.43
N TYR A 562 -20.29 -2.68 -16.03
CA TYR A 562 -19.53 -3.10 -17.19
C TYR A 562 -18.04 -2.77 -16.99
N CYS A 563 -17.14 -3.72 -17.23
CA CYS A 563 -15.71 -3.44 -17.41
C CYS A 563 -15.36 -3.64 -18.89
N THR A 564 -14.98 -2.56 -19.59
CA THR A 564 -14.79 -2.55 -21.06
C THR A 564 -13.46 -1.93 -21.50
N ALA A 565 -12.61 -1.52 -20.56
CA ALA A 565 -11.29 -0.96 -20.81
C ALA A 565 -10.36 -1.28 -19.64
N GLN A 566 -9.05 -1.12 -19.81
CA GLN A 566 -8.14 -1.10 -18.67
C GLN A 566 -8.23 0.22 -17.89
N ALA A 567 -8.46 1.34 -18.59
CA ALA A 567 -8.69 2.67 -17.98
C ALA A 567 -9.56 3.60 -18.87
N TYR A 568 -10.01 4.73 -18.31
CA TYR A 568 -10.74 5.81 -18.99
C TYR A 568 -10.10 7.18 -18.74
N ARG A 569 -9.93 7.98 -19.80
CA ARG A 569 -9.49 9.39 -19.70
C ARG A 569 -10.62 10.31 -19.25
N LEU A 570 -10.85 10.36 -17.93
CA LEU A 570 -11.98 11.08 -17.33
C LEU A 570 -12.07 12.56 -17.75
N GLU A 571 -10.98 13.28 -18.00
CA GLU A 571 -11.04 14.65 -18.55
C GLU A 571 -11.80 14.75 -19.88
N GLY A 572 -11.55 13.80 -20.78
CA GLY A 572 -12.22 13.72 -22.08
C GLY A 572 -13.70 13.41 -21.92
N VAL A 573 -14.03 12.50 -21.00
CA VAL A 573 -15.41 12.15 -20.64
C VAL A 573 -16.14 13.34 -20.01
N ILE A 574 -15.51 14.09 -19.10
CA ILE A 574 -16.07 15.32 -18.51
C ILE A 574 -16.37 16.35 -19.61
N ARG A 575 -15.46 16.54 -20.56
CA ARG A 575 -15.66 17.45 -21.71
C ARG A 575 -16.82 17.01 -22.60
N PHE A 576 -16.92 15.71 -22.89
CA PHE A 576 -18.06 15.11 -23.60
C PHE A 576 -19.38 15.33 -22.84
N MET A 577 -19.44 14.99 -21.55
CA MET A 577 -20.64 15.14 -20.72
C MET A 577 -21.10 16.61 -20.64
N LYS A 578 -20.17 17.55 -20.43
CA LYS A 578 -20.48 19.00 -20.46
C LYS A 578 -21.08 19.44 -21.80
N SER A 579 -20.61 18.90 -22.94
CA SER A 579 -21.21 19.17 -24.26
C SER A 579 -22.65 18.61 -24.41
N ARG A 580 -23.00 17.56 -23.65
CA ARG A 580 -24.31 16.91 -23.71
C ARG A 580 -25.36 17.51 -22.76
N ALA A 581 -24.98 18.40 -21.85
CA ALA A 581 -25.86 18.99 -20.82
C ALA A 581 -27.24 19.41 -21.36
N ARG A 582 -27.29 20.27 -22.39
CA ARG A 582 -28.55 20.76 -23.01
C ARG A 582 -29.35 19.69 -23.77
N THR A 583 -28.74 18.55 -24.13
CA THR A 583 -29.36 17.50 -24.96
C THR A 583 -29.74 16.23 -24.21
N ARG A 584 -29.15 16.00 -23.03
CA ARG A 584 -29.25 14.78 -22.22
C ARG A 584 -29.43 15.03 -20.72
N GLY A 585 -29.47 16.29 -20.28
CA GLY A 585 -29.50 16.65 -18.86
C GLY A 585 -28.19 16.38 -18.11
N ALA A 586 -27.09 16.13 -18.84
CA ALA A 586 -25.81 15.74 -18.26
C ALA A 586 -25.21 16.83 -17.36
N ASN A 587 -24.80 16.44 -16.15
CA ASN A 587 -24.23 17.32 -15.13
C ASN A 587 -23.08 16.60 -14.41
N PRO A 588 -21.89 16.53 -15.04
CA PRO A 588 -20.78 15.74 -14.53
C PRO A 588 -20.19 16.30 -13.23
N LYS A 589 -20.11 15.44 -12.20
CA LYS A 589 -19.35 15.66 -10.95
C LYS A 589 -18.29 14.58 -10.82
N LEU A 590 -17.07 14.96 -10.45
CA LEU A 590 -16.02 14.01 -10.08
C LEU A 590 -16.05 13.81 -8.56
N PHE A 591 -16.02 12.55 -8.13
CA PHE A 591 -15.91 12.11 -6.75
C PHE A 591 -14.75 11.09 -6.70
N ASP A 592 -13.55 11.55 -6.34
CA ASP A 592 -12.35 10.70 -6.33
C ASP A 592 -12.14 10.00 -7.70
N GLU A 593 -11.92 8.68 -7.72
CA GLU A 593 -11.84 7.82 -8.91
C GLU A 593 -13.10 7.80 -9.81
N CYS A 594 -14.25 8.33 -9.36
CA CYS A 594 -15.55 8.16 -10.00
C CYS A 594 -16.17 9.45 -10.56
N LEU A 595 -16.45 9.46 -11.87
CA LEU A 595 -17.24 10.47 -12.55
C LEU A 595 -18.73 10.10 -12.57
N TYR A 596 -19.54 10.83 -11.80
CA TYR A 596 -21.00 10.74 -11.79
C TYR A 596 -21.64 11.73 -12.79
N SER A 597 -22.67 11.32 -13.51
CA SER A 597 -23.61 12.23 -14.17
C SER A 597 -25.00 11.60 -14.34
N PRO A 598 -26.11 12.36 -14.15
CA PRO A 598 -27.39 12.00 -14.76
C PRO A 598 -27.26 12.01 -16.30
N TYR A 599 -28.02 11.19 -17.02
CA TYR A 599 -28.00 11.15 -18.48
C TYR A 599 -29.28 10.53 -19.07
N ASP A 600 -30.17 11.36 -19.62
CA ASP A 600 -31.45 10.91 -20.18
C ASP A 600 -31.51 11.08 -21.70
N TYR A 601 -31.63 9.97 -22.45
CA TYR A 601 -31.84 10.00 -23.90
C TYR A 601 -33.16 10.68 -24.32
N ASN A 602 -34.15 10.74 -23.43
CA ASN A 602 -35.44 11.41 -23.62
C ASN A 602 -35.52 12.81 -22.96
N TYR A 603 -34.42 13.36 -22.43
CA TYR A 603 -34.38 14.66 -21.73
C TYR A 603 -35.22 15.77 -22.42
N LEU A 604 -34.97 16.02 -23.71
CA LEU A 604 -35.67 17.03 -24.50
C LEU A 604 -37.18 16.79 -24.65
N LYS A 605 -37.66 15.54 -24.55
CA LYS A 605 -39.09 15.20 -24.56
C LYS A 605 -39.75 15.43 -23.20
N LYS A 606 -39.01 15.25 -22.09
CA LYS A 606 -39.49 15.51 -20.72
C LYS A 606 -39.53 17.00 -20.42
N ASP A 607 -38.48 17.73 -20.78
CA ASP A 607 -38.35 19.16 -20.46
C ASP A 607 -39.40 20.01 -21.21
N GLY A 608 -39.63 19.71 -22.50
CA GLY A 608 -40.68 20.33 -23.31
C GLY A 608 -42.13 20.06 -22.86
N ARG A 609 -42.36 19.20 -21.84
CA ARG A 609 -43.66 19.04 -21.17
C ARG A 609 -43.84 19.93 -19.93
N LYS A 610 -42.76 20.47 -19.36
CA LYS A 610 -42.86 21.38 -18.19
C LYS A 610 -43.20 22.83 -18.56
N THR A 611 -43.04 23.22 -19.81
CA THR A 611 -43.32 24.58 -20.32
C THR A 611 -44.73 24.73 -20.92
N GLY A 612 -45.71 23.96 -20.44
CA GLY A 612 -47.13 24.08 -20.81
C GLY A 612 -47.82 25.30 -20.19
N GLY A 613 -47.30 26.51 -20.41
CA GLY A 613 -47.78 27.71 -19.71
C GLY A 613 -47.25 29.07 -20.20
N ALA A 614 -46.72 29.17 -21.41
CA ALA A 614 -46.33 30.45 -22.01
C ALA A 614 -46.47 30.44 -23.55
N GLY A 615 -46.69 31.62 -24.14
CA GLY A 615 -47.09 31.77 -25.54
C GLY A 615 -46.02 31.48 -26.60
N ARG A 616 -46.49 31.33 -27.86
CA ARG A 616 -45.69 31.08 -29.07
C ARG A 616 -44.47 32.01 -29.23
N ARG A 617 -43.26 31.48 -29.04
CA ARG A 617 -42.07 31.83 -29.86
C ARG A 617 -41.24 30.57 -30.14
N ALA A 618 -41.11 30.18 -31.40
CA ALA A 618 -40.23 29.09 -31.80
C ALA A 618 -38.78 29.57 -31.76
N SER A 619 -37.86 28.77 -31.19
CA SER A 619 -36.43 29.09 -31.21
C SER A 619 -35.78 28.58 -32.52
N PRO A 620 -34.82 29.32 -33.13
CA PRO A 620 -34.18 28.92 -34.39
C PRO A 620 -33.44 27.57 -34.37
N LEU A 621 -33.21 27.00 -33.18
CA LEU A 621 -32.56 25.70 -33.00
C LEU A 621 -33.43 24.52 -33.43
N ARG A 622 -34.76 24.61 -33.33
CA ARG A 622 -35.66 23.49 -33.68
C ARG A 622 -35.65 23.21 -35.19
N GLU A 623 -35.62 24.27 -36.00
CA GLU A 623 -35.56 24.15 -37.45
C GLU A 623 -34.17 23.69 -37.94
N ARG A 624 -33.09 24.17 -37.31
CA ARG A 624 -31.72 23.77 -37.65
C ARG A 624 -31.44 22.28 -37.38
N LEU A 625 -32.12 21.68 -36.39
CA LEU A 625 -32.06 20.24 -36.11
C LEU A 625 -32.90 19.37 -37.05
N GLN A 626 -33.81 19.96 -37.85
CA GLN A 626 -34.52 19.28 -38.94
C GLN A 626 -33.85 19.49 -40.30
N ARG A 627 -32.76 20.28 -40.37
CA ARG A 627 -31.97 20.55 -41.57
C ARG A 627 -30.50 20.11 -41.42
N ILE A 628 -30.28 18.85 -41.07
CA ILE A 628 -28.99 18.15 -41.25
C ILE A 628 -29.25 16.98 -42.21
N PRO A 629 -28.73 17.00 -43.45
CA PRO A 629 -28.96 15.93 -44.41
C PRO A 629 -28.35 14.59 -44.00
N SER A 630 -28.92 13.51 -44.53
CA SER A 630 -28.17 12.28 -44.79
C SER A 630 -26.95 12.58 -45.68
N SER A 631 -25.85 11.87 -45.46
CA SER A 631 -24.58 12.13 -46.15
C SER A 631 -24.73 12.04 -47.68
N PRO A 632 -24.21 13.01 -48.47
CA PRO A 632 -24.44 13.04 -49.90
C PRO A 632 -23.68 11.93 -50.63
N ARG A 633 -24.42 11.07 -51.34
CA ARG A 633 -23.90 10.36 -52.51
C ARG A 633 -24.32 11.12 -53.77
N ILE A 634 -23.35 11.50 -54.60
CA ILE A 634 -23.40 11.53 -56.08
C ILE A 634 -22.01 11.91 -56.60
N SER A 635 -21.38 11.00 -57.35
CA SER A 635 -20.55 11.29 -58.52
C SER A 635 -20.07 9.98 -59.16
N GLU A 636 -21.00 9.23 -59.77
CA GLU A 636 -20.60 8.15 -60.68
C GLU A 636 -20.05 8.73 -61.98
N ARG A 637 -18.86 8.27 -62.40
CA ARG A 637 -18.46 8.24 -63.83
C ARG A 637 -17.59 7.03 -64.18
N ARG A 638 -18.28 5.92 -64.48
CA ARG A 638 -17.96 4.86 -65.47
C ARG A 638 -16.78 3.89 -65.22
N TYR A 639 -17.03 2.62 -65.62
CA TYR A 639 -16.09 1.51 -65.89
C TYR A 639 -15.29 0.97 -64.68
N SER A 640 -14.99 -0.33 -64.58
CA SER A 640 -15.59 -1.55 -65.20
C SER A 640 -15.18 -2.76 -64.34
N ASP A 641 -16.00 -3.81 -64.29
CA ASP A 641 -15.65 -5.19 -63.88
C ASP A 641 -15.11 -5.43 -62.44
N SER A 642 -15.34 -6.58 -61.78
CA SER A 642 -16.18 -7.77 -62.07
C SER A 642 -16.80 -8.28 -60.74
N ALA A 643 -17.65 -9.32 -60.81
CA ALA A 643 -18.27 -10.04 -59.68
C ALA A 643 -17.22 -10.67 -58.70
N VAL A 644 -17.54 -11.13 -57.48
CA VAL A 644 -18.81 -11.73 -56.97
C VAL A 644 -19.08 -11.38 -55.49
N GLU A 645 -20.32 -11.03 -55.17
CA GLU A 645 -20.91 -11.24 -53.82
C GLU A 645 -21.97 -12.36 -53.92
N VAL A 646 -21.95 -13.29 -52.96
CA VAL A 646 -22.99 -14.33 -52.72
C VAL A 646 -23.14 -14.48 -51.20
N GLU A 647 -24.34 -14.87 -50.75
CA GLU A 647 -24.71 -15.13 -49.34
C GLU A 647 -24.78 -13.92 -48.38
N ASP A 648 -25.82 -13.10 -48.57
CA ASP A 648 -26.63 -12.60 -47.42
C ASP A 648 -28.09 -12.20 -47.78
N ASN A 649 -28.47 -12.21 -49.06
CA ASN A 649 -29.71 -11.62 -49.57
C ASN A 649 -30.99 -12.48 -49.41
N THR A 650 -31.15 -13.18 -48.28
CA THR A 650 -32.22 -14.20 -48.08
C THR A 650 -33.04 -14.08 -46.78
N LYS A 651 -32.90 -12.99 -46.00
CA LYS A 651 -33.66 -12.79 -44.73
C LYS A 651 -34.43 -11.48 -44.57
N HIS A 652 -34.54 -10.64 -45.60
CA HIS A 652 -35.41 -9.45 -45.59
C HIS A 652 -36.45 -9.48 -46.71
N ARG A 653 -37.33 -10.50 -46.67
CA ARG A 653 -38.52 -10.57 -47.54
C ARG A 653 -39.70 -11.34 -46.94
N ARG A 654 -40.11 -10.94 -45.73
CA ARG A 654 -41.42 -11.17 -45.12
C ARG A 654 -41.68 -10.02 -44.13
N ASP A 655 -42.94 -9.88 -43.72
CA ASP A 655 -43.44 -8.94 -42.72
C ASP A 655 -43.37 -7.44 -43.11
N ASP A 656 -44.10 -7.07 -44.18
CA ASP A 656 -44.87 -5.82 -44.25
C ASP A 656 -45.82 -5.80 -45.47
N LEU A 657 -46.92 -6.58 -45.43
CA LEU A 657 -48.01 -6.49 -46.43
C LEU A 657 -49.42 -6.75 -45.84
N ILE A 658 -50.10 -5.64 -45.52
CA ILE A 658 -51.53 -5.35 -45.82
C ILE A 658 -52.65 -6.15 -45.10
N TYR A 659 -53.59 -5.39 -44.52
CA TYR A 659 -54.91 -5.82 -44.02
C TYR A 659 -55.88 -6.24 -45.14
N LEU A 660 -56.83 -7.14 -44.85
CA LEU A 660 -58.24 -6.93 -45.20
C LEU A 660 -59.21 -7.70 -44.28
N VAL A 661 -60.51 -7.65 -44.60
CA VAL A 661 -61.70 -7.97 -43.77
C VAL A 661 -62.37 -9.28 -44.24
N ASP A 662 -63.06 -9.98 -43.35
CA ASP A 662 -64.39 -10.60 -43.63
C ASP A 662 -65.17 -10.94 -42.34
N GLU A 663 -66.49 -11.09 -42.46
CA GLU A 663 -67.47 -11.35 -41.38
C GLU A 663 -68.04 -12.78 -41.47
N TYR A 664 -68.62 -13.32 -40.37
CA TYR A 664 -70.04 -13.75 -40.27
C TYR A 664 -70.35 -14.60 -39.00
N GLU A 665 -71.46 -14.25 -38.31
CA GLU A 665 -72.43 -15.10 -37.52
C GLU A 665 -71.92 -16.13 -36.47
N GLN A 666 -72.66 -16.55 -35.41
CA GLN A 666 -74.03 -16.37 -34.87
C GLN A 666 -73.98 -16.84 -33.37
N ASP A 667 -74.92 -16.65 -32.42
CA ASP A 667 -76.20 -15.91 -32.28
C ASP A 667 -76.59 -15.80 -30.77
N GLN A 668 -77.73 -15.14 -30.46
CA GLN A 668 -78.73 -15.41 -29.37
C GLN A 668 -78.29 -15.60 -27.88
N SER A 669 -79.01 -15.14 -26.84
CA SER A 669 -80.39 -14.57 -26.75
C SER A 669 -80.67 -13.89 -25.37
N THR A 670 -81.48 -12.80 -25.36
CA THR A 670 -82.54 -12.42 -24.35
C THR A 670 -82.19 -12.24 -22.83
N LEU A 671 -82.83 -11.41 -21.98
CA LEU A 671 -83.86 -10.33 -22.03
C LEU A 671 -83.93 -9.61 -20.62
N GLU A 672 -84.52 -8.40 -20.53
CA GLU A 672 -85.37 -7.81 -19.43
C GLU A 672 -84.97 -7.88 -17.91
N GLU A 673 -85.36 -6.98 -16.97
CA GLU A 673 -85.92 -5.59 -16.98
C GLU A 673 -85.84 -4.91 -15.56
N THR A 674 -86.11 -3.58 -15.50
CA THR A 674 -86.64 -2.71 -14.38
C THR A 674 -86.13 -2.70 -12.91
N ASP A 675 -86.09 -1.47 -12.34
CA ASP A 675 -86.47 -0.94 -11.00
C ASP A 675 -86.44 -1.78 -9.69
N GLY A 676 -86.29 -1.20 -8.48
CA GLY A 676 -86.04 0.20 -8.10
C GLY A 676 -86.34 0.54 -6.61
N THR A 677 -85.49 1.39 -6.00
CA THR A 677 -85.70 2.20 -4.76
C THR A 677 -85.96 1.59 -3.35
N ALA A 678 -85.21 2.15 -2.38
CA ALA A 678 -85.60 2.60 -1.03
C ALA A 678 -85.52 1.68 0.24
N LEU A 679 -84.56 2.06 1.11
CA LEU A 679 -84.67 2.28 2.57
C LEU A 679 -85.18 1.18 3.54
N THR A 680 -84.30 0.76 4.47
CA THR A 680 -84.54 0.80 5.94
C THR A 680 -83.23 0.55 6.71
N SER A 681 -83.23 0.52 8.06
CA SER A 681 -82.01 0.72 8.87
C SER A 681 -81.78 -0.28 10.02
N ARG A 682 -80.50 -0.60 10.24
CA ARG A 682 -79.84 -1.11 11.47
C ARG A 682 -80.25 -2.49 12.04
N SER A 683 -79.30 -3.42 11.95
CA SER A 683 -78.61 -4.07 13.10
C SER A 683 -79.37 -5.07 13.98
N ALA A 684 -78.83 -6.24 14.36
CA ALA A 684 -77.68 -7.04 13.88
C ALA A 684 -77.68 -8.42 14.58
N THR A 685 -77.22 -9.49 13.90
CA THR A 685 -76.42 -10.61 14.50
C THR A 685 -76.01 -11.64 13.44
N ASP A 686 -74.72 -11.96 13.42
CA ASP A 686 -74.08 -13.28 13.22
C ASP A 686 -74.32 -14.25 12.02
N LEU A 687 -73.18 -14.87 11.65
CA LEU A 687 -72.93 -16.15 10.95
C LEU A 687 -72.82 -16.24 9.40
N HIS A 688 -71.58 -16.60 8.99
CA HIS A 688 -71.14 -17.48 7.89
C HIS A 688 -71.22 -17.10 6.39
N HIS A 689 -70.01 -16.92 5.82
CA HIS A 689 -69.45 -17.57 4.60
C HIS A 689 -70.39 -17.84 3.40
N ARG A 690 -70.16 -17.24 2.23
CA ARG A 690 -68.95 -17.46 1.41
C ARG A 690 -68.70 -16.30 0.44
N GLU A 691 -67.46 -15.83 0.34
CA GLU A 691 -67.02 -14.90 -0.71
C GLU A 691 -66.68 -15.66 -1.99
N THR A 692 -66.91 -15.04 -3.15
CA THR A 692 -66.42 -15.50 -4.46
C THR A 692 -65.33 -14.54 -4.93
N ASP A 693 -64.19 -15.10 -5.36
CA ASP A 693 -62.90 -14.41 -5.38
C ASP A 693 -62.61 -13.71 -6.73
N ASP A 694 -63.32 -12.60 -6.99
CA ASP A 694 -62.95 -11.68 -8.08
C ASP A 694 -61.67 -10.93 -7.70
N LEU A 695 -60.53 -11.36 -8.27
CA LEU A 695 -59.18 -10.89 -7.95
C LEU A 695 -58.88 -9.47 -8.46
N HIS A 696 -59.59 -8.49 -7.88
CA HIS A 696 -59.12 -7.10 -7.79
C HIS A 696 -57.79 -7.07 -7.03
N ILE A 697 -56.67 -7.17 -7.76
CA ILE A 697 -55.32 -6.98 -7.20
C ILE A 697 -55.26 -5.58 -6.58
N ARG A 698 -55.21 -5.55 -5.24
CA ARG A 698 -55.11 -4.32 -4.45
C ARG A 698 -53.90 -3.49 -4.88
N ASP A 699 -54.13 -2.20 -5.07
CA ASP A 699 -53.09 -1.22 -5.35
C ASP A 699 -52.10 -1.17 -4.17
N ASN A 700 -50.88 -1.70 -4.36
CA ASN A 700 -49.89 -1.85 -3.28
C ASN A 700 -49.10 -0.54 -3.12
N SER A 701 -49.46 0.26 -2.11
CA SER A 701 -48.96 1.62 -1.84
C SER A 701 -47.45 1.78 -1.59
N ASP A 702 -46.71 0.68 -1.41
CA ASP A 702 -45.43 0.69 -0.70
C ASP A 702 -44.20 0.61 -1.65
N LEU A 703 -44.39 0.18 -2.90
CA LEU A 703 -43.31 -0.14 -3.85
C LEU A 703 -43.40 0.68 -5.14
N SER A 704 -42.32 1.36 -5.53
CA SER A 704 -42.26 2.14 -6.77
C SER A 704 -41.11 1.71 -7.69
N THR A 705 -41.43 1.49 -8.96
CA THR A 705 -40.50 1.05 -10.01
C THR A 705 -40.11 2.18 -10.97
N THR A 706 -40.58 3.41 -10.73
CA THR A 706 -40.46 4.51 -11.70
C THR A 706 -39.05 5.12 -11.74
N VAL A 707 -38.37 5.01 -12.88
CA VAL A 707 -37.08 5.69 -13.14
C VAL A 707 -37.33 7.15 -13.51
N HIS A 708 -37.10 8.06 -12.56
CA HIS A 708 -37.23 9.50 -12.81
C HIS A 708 -36.18 10.03 -13.80
N THR A 709 -34.91 9.70 -13.57
CA THR A 709 -33.74 10.10 -14.38
C THR A 709 -32.73 8.94 -14.38
N PRO A 710 -32.22 8.47 -15.54
CA PRO A 710 -31.11 7.52 -15.57
C PRO A 710 -29.80 8.17 -15.14
N GLU A 711 -28.93 7.41 -14.48
CA GLU A 711 -27.69 7.90 -13.86
C GLU A 711 -26.51 7.01 -14.28
N ILE A 712 -25.32 7.60 -14.40
CA ILE A 712 -24.11 6.93 -14.83
C ILE A 712 -22.97 7.25 -13.88
N PHE A 713 -22.19 6.24 -13.54
CA PHE A 713 -20.95 6.30 -12.77
C PHE A 713 -19.84 5.69 -13.64
N ILE A 714 -18.72 6.42 -13.81
CA ILE A 714 -17.61 6.04 -14.70
C ILE A 714 -16.32 6.12 -13.91
N PHE A 715 -15.62 5.00 -13.78
CA PHE A 715 -14.44 4.87 -12.96
C PHE A 715 -13.18 4.93 -13.83
N ASP A 716 -12.14 5.61 -13.36
CA ASP A 716 -10.89 5.78 -14.12
C ASP A 716 -10.24 4.44 -14.50
N TYR A 717 -10.40 3.39 -13.69
CA TYR A 717 -9.95 2.02 -13.94
C TYR A 717 -10.79 1.21 -14.95
N GLY A 718 -11.57 1.87 -15.82
CA GLY A 718 -12.18 1.23 -17.00
C GLY A 718 -13.55 0.58 -16.76
N ALA A 719 -14.18 0.84 -15.61
CA ALA A 719 -15.52 0.37 -15.27
C ALA A 719 -16.60 1.45 -15.47
N VAL A 720 -17.82 1.04 -15.82
CA VAL A 720 -19.01 1.90 -15.94
C VAL A 720 -20.19 1.23 -15.25
N VAL A 721 -20.92 1.94 -14.39
CA VAL A 721 -22.18 1.48 -13.81
C VAL A 721 -23.31 2.38 -14.28
N ILE A 722 -24.35 1.80 -14.88
CA ILE A 722 -25.47 2.51 -15.51
C ILE A 722 -26.76 2.13 -14.77
N TRP A 723 -27.52 3.12 -14.30
CA TRP A 723 -28.78 2.94 -13.60
C TRP A 723 -29.96 3.40 -14.46
N GLY A 724 -30.95 2.53 -14.66
CA GLY A 724 -32.25 2.87 -15.22
C GLY A 724 -32.28 3.14 -16.73
N MET A 725 -31.31 2.62 -17.48
CA MET A 725 -31.31 2.61 -18.95
C MET A 725 -31.88 1.30 -19.52
N THR A 726 -32.28 1.33 -20.79
CA THR A 726 -32.56 0.10 -21.53
C THR A 726 -31.28 -0.44 -22.18
N VAL A 727 -31.22 -1.75 -22.46
CA VAL A 727 -30.04 -2.40 -23.09
C VAL A 727 -29.58 -1.68 -24.38
N ALA A 728 -30.51 -1.17 -25.19
CA ALA A 728 -30.20 -0.40 -26.40
C ALA A 728 -29.60 1.00 -26.11
N GLN A 729 -29.94 1.60 -24.97
CA GLN A 729 -29.33 2.86 -24.50
C GLN A 729 -27.95 2.61 -23.89
N GLU A 730 -27.78 1.55 -23.10
CA GLU A 730 -26.50 1.13 -22.52
C GLU A 730 -25.46 0.85 -23.60
N ARG A 731 -25.77 -0.02 -24.56
CA ARG A 731 -24.89 -0.32 -25.71
C ARG A 731 -24.49 0.94 -26.48
N ARG A 732 -25.45 1.86 -26.69
CA ARG A 732 -25.19 3.14 -27.36
C ARG A 732 -24.30 4.07 -26.53
N PHE A 733 -24.43 4.04 -25.21
CA PHE A 733 -23.62 4.85 -24.31
C PHE A 733 -22.17 4.33 -24.25
N LEU A 734 -21.99 3.01 -24.08
CA LEU A 734 -20.68 2.36 -24.09
C LEU A 734 -19.93 2.60 -25.42
N ALA A 735 -20.63 2.58 -26.55
CA ALA A 735 -20.07 2.91 -27.87
C ALA A 735 -19.68 4.39 -28.05
N ASP A 736 -20.19 5.31 -27.21
CA ASP A 736 -19.66 6.68 -27.11
C ASP A 736 -18.49 6.76 -26.11
N MET A 737 -18.45 5.91 -25.08
CA MET A 737 -17.37 5.87 -24.08
C MET A 737 -16.06 5.22 -24.57
N SER A 738 -16.13 4.23 -25.47
CA SER A 738 -14.94 3.55 -26.03
C SER A 738 -13.92 4.51 -26.65
N LYS A 739 -14.37 5.69 -27.11
CA LYS A 739 -13.55 6.78 -27.66
C LYS A 739 -12.62 7.44 -26.63
N PHE A 740 -12.88 7.22 -25.34
CA PHE A 740 -12.12 7.74 -24.21
C PHE A 740 -11.43 6.63 -23.39
N ALA A 741 -11.55 5.38 -23.83
CA ALA A 741 -10.84 4.25 -23.23
C ALA A 741 -9.34 4.33 -23.54
N ASP A 742 -8.53 3.93 -22.56
CA ASP A 742 -7.14 3.56 -22.75
C ASP A 742 -7.04 2.04 -22.62
N THR A 743 -6.60 1.41 -23.70
CA THR A 743 -6.67 -0.05 -23.93
C THR A 743 -8.10 -0.59 -23.74
N PRO A 744 -9.01 -0.40 -24.73
CA PRO A 744 -10.33 -1.04 -24.71
C PRO A 744 -10.19 -2.57 -24.73
N LEU A 745 -11.07 -3.26 -24.02
CA LEU A 745 -11.10 -4.72 -23.97
C LEU A 745 -11.84 -5.30 -25.20
N PRO A 746 -11.47 -6.51 -25.67
CA PRO A 746 -12.28 -7.26 -26.63
C PRO A 746 -13.69 -7.54 -26.10
N ALA A 747 -14.65 -7.77 -27.00
CA ALA A 747 -16.05 -8.00 -26.63
C ALA A 747 -16.25 -9.30 -25.85
N GLU A 748 -15.41 -10.32 -26.10
CA GLU A 748 -15.36 -11.56 -25.34
C GLU A 748 -14.79 -11.36 -23.92
N SER A 749 -13.81 -10.47 -23.72
CA SER A 749 -13.19 -10.19 -22.41
C SER A 749 -13.96 -9.19 -21.55
N ALA A 750 -14.95 -8.49 -22.11
CA ALA A 750 -15.77 -7.53 -21.39
C ALA A 750 -16.61 -8.22 -20.30
N GLN A 751 -16.44 -7.75 -19.06
CA GLN A 751 -17.14 -8.26 -17.88
C GLN A 751 -18.40 -7.45 -17.61
N THR A 752 -19.48 -8.12 -17.22
CA THR A 752 -20.78 -7.51 -16.96
C THR A 752 -21.40 -8.11 -15.70
N GLU A 753 -22.05 -7.27 -14.90
CA GLU A 753 -22.95 -7.70 -13.82
C GLU A 753 -24.28 -6.96 -13.91
N ASP A 754 -25.36 -7.74 -13.98
CA ASP A 754 -26.74 -7.28 -14.17
C ASP A 754 -27.54 -7.42 -12.86
N PHE A 755 -28.15 -6.31 -12.43
CA PHE A 755 -29.01 -6.25 -11.25
C PHE A 755 -30.30 -5.49 -11.57
N ASN A 756 -31.35 -5.72 -10.78
CA ASN A 756 -32.61 -4.96 -10.83
C ASN A 756 -32.74 -4.10 -9.55
N PHE A 757 -33.52 -3.00 -9.60
CA PHE A 757 -33.76 -2.17 -8.41
C PHE A 757 -35.20 -1.69 -8.27
N TYR A 758 -35.58 -1.26 -7.06
CA TYR A 758 -36.88 -0.65 -6.76
C TYR A 758 -36.78 0.37 -5.63
N TYR A 759 -37.82 1.19 -5.48
CA TYR A 759 -37.96 2.17 -4.39
C TYR A 759 -39.01 1.74 -3.36
N THR A 760 -38.67 1.87 -2.07
CA THR A 760 -39.53 1.59 -0.90
C THR A 760 -39.23 2.61 0.19
N LYS A 761 -40.19 2.96 1.06
CA LYS A 761 -39.95 3.92 2.15
C LYS A 761 -39.53 3.24 3.47
N ASP A 762 -39.70 1.93 3.53
CA ASP A 762 -39.98 1.19 4.77
C ASP A 762 -38.71 0.60 5.40
N TYR A 763 -37.69 0.36 4.58
CA TYR A 763 -36.37 -0.10 5.03
C TYR A 763 -35.22 0.66 4.32
N GLN A 764 -34.01 0.50 4.87
CA GLN A 764 -32.79 1.04 4.28
C GLN A 764 -32.39 0.27 3.01
N ALA A 765 -31.49 0.87 2.22
CA ALA A 765 -30.98 0.25 1.00
C ALA A 765 -30.25 -1.07 1.29
N ARG A 766 -30.63 -2.14 0.60
CA ARG A 766 -30.11 -3.51 0.75
C ARG A 766 -30.07 -4.20 -0.62
N ILE A 767 -29.21 -5.21 -0.75
CA ILE A 767 -29.15 -6.10 -1.91
C ILE A 767 -29.58 -7.53 -1.50
N TYR A 768 -30.43 -8.17 -2.29
CA TYR A 768 -30.89 -9.55 -2.09
C TYR A 768 -31.51 -10.13 -3.38
N ASN A 769 -31.19 -11.37 -3.75
CA ASN A 769 -31.74 -12.06 -4.93
C ASN A 769 -31.60 -11.25 -6.25
N ASP A 770 -30.45 -10.59 -6.41
CA ASP A 770 -30.13 -9.63 -7.48
C ASP A 770 -31.04 -8.38 -7.55
N PHE A 771 -31.84 -8.14 -6.52
CA PHE A 771 -32.64 -6.92 -6.34
C PHE A 771 -31.98 -5.96 -5.35
N ILE A 772 -31.96 -4.67 -5.69
CA ILE A 772 -31.47 -3.58 -4.86
C ILE A 772 -32.63 -2.69 -4.43
N SER A 773 -32.89 -2.60 -3.12
CA SER A 773 -33.84 -1.62 -2.57
C SER A 773 -33.19 -0.25 -2.41
N LEU A 774 -33.94 0.82 -2.68
CA LEU A 774 -33.52 2.21 -2.48
C LEU A 774 -34.62 3.02 -1.80
N ARG A 775 -34.23 3.98 -0.93
CA ARG A 775 -35.20 4.77 -0.15
C ARG A 775 -35.59 6.12 -0.78
N ASP A 776 -34.67 6.76 -1.49
CA ASP A 776 -34.90 8.03 -2.18
C ASP A 776 -34.35 7.94 -3.62
N PRO A 777 -35.18 8.16 -4.66
CA PRO A 777 -34.71 8.19 -6.05
C PRO A 777 -33.68 9.27 -6.35
N LYS A 778 -33.59 10.33 -5.54
CA LYS A 778 -32.65 11.46 -5.74
C LYS A 778 -31.31 11.29 -5.01
N ASN A 779 -31.15 10.31 -4.13
CA ASN A 779 -29.92 10.13 -3.38
C ASN A 779 -28.85 9.41 -4.23
N HIS A 780 -28.15 10.19 -5.05
CA HIS A 780 -27.06 9.71 -5.89
C HIS A 780 -25.82 9.24 -5.09
N MET A 781 -25.69 9.61 -3.80
CA MET A 781 -24.56 9.17 -2.95
C MET A 781 -24.69 7.71 -2.52
N ILE A 782 -25.90 7.24 -2.20
CA ILE A 782 -26.16 5.81 -1.95
C ILE A 782 -25.91 4.99 -3.23
N LYS A 783 -26.37 5.50 -4.39
CA LYS A 783 -26.12 4.84 -5.70
C LYS A 783 -24.64 4.82 -6.06
N LEU A 784 -23.89 5.87 -5.74
CA LEU A 784 -22.43 5.95 -5.90
C LEU A 784 -21.74 4.86 -5.06
N ALA A 785 -22.07 4.74 -3.78
CA ALA A 785 -21.49 3.72 -2.88
C ALA A 785 -21.76 2.28 -3.34
N ILE A 786 -22.98 2.00 -3.81
CA ILE A 786 -23.33 0.71 -4.43
C ILE A 786 -22.54 0.51 -5.74
N SER A 787 -22.36 1.58 -6.53
CA SER A 787 -21.64 1.52 -7.81
C SER A 787 -20.15 1.25 -7.65
N HIS A 788 -19.47 1.74 -6.60
CA HIS A 788 -18.07 1.35 -6.33
C HIS A 788 -17.96 -0.17 -6.09
N ALA A 789 -18.83 -0.77 -5.27
CA ALA A 789 -18.80 -2.21 -5.02
C ALA A 789 -19.09 -3.05 -6.29
N LEU A 790 -20.05 -2.60 -7.12
CA LEU A 790 -20.33 -3.24 -8.41
C LEU A 790 -19.14 -3.10 -9.39
N ALA A 791 -18.51 -1.93 -9.47
CA ALA A 791 -17.35 -1.67 -10.31
C ALA A 791 -16.11 -2.48 -9.89
N GLN A 792 -15.84 -2.58 -8.58
CA GLN A 792 -14.85 -3.48 -8.00
C GLN A 792 -15.13 -4.94 -8.38
N SER A 793 -16.39 -5.38 -8.34
CA SER A 793 -16.74 -6.77 -8.62
C SER A 793 -16.49 -7.15 -10.09
N VAL A 794 -16.91 -6.32 -11.06
CA VAL A 794 -16.59 -6.58 -12.50
C VAL A 794 -15.10 -6.48 -12.80
N LYS A 795 -14.37 -5.61 -12.08
CA LYS A 795 -12.91 -5.48 -12.21
C LYS A 795 -12.18 -6.69 -11.62
N THR A 796 -12.68 -7.24 -10.51
CA THR A 796 -12.20 -8.49 -9.91
C THR A 796 -12.38 -9.65 -10.88
N SER A 797 -13.55 -9.76 -11.54
CA SER A 797 -13.82 -10.80 -12.55
C SER A 797 -12.81 -10.77 -13.71
N LEU A 798 -12.41 -9.57 -14.15
CA LEU A 798 -11.39 -9.41 -15.19
C LEU A 798 -10.01 -9.94 -14.76
N PHE A 799 -9.63 -9.74 -13.50
CA PHE A 799 -8.37 -10.28 -12.96
C PHE A 799 -8.45 -11.79 -12.70
N GLU A 800 -9.61 -12.31 -12.27
CA GLU A 800 -9.84 -13.75 -12.10
C GLU A 800 -9.68 -14.51 -13.42
N ASP A 801 -10.23 -13.99 -14.53
CA ASP A 801 -10.03 -14.55 -15.88
C ASP A 801 -8.54 -14.45 -16.29
N LEU A 802 -7.94 -13.25 -16.24
CA LEU A 802 -6.52 -13.03 -16.60
C LEU A 802 -5.54 -13.94 -15.84
N VAL A 803 -5.79 -14.20 -14.55
CA VAL A 803 -4.98 -15.10 -13.72
C VAL A 803 -5.28 -16.57 -14.01
N SER A 804 -6.51 -16.91 -14.39
CA SER A 804 -6.87 -18.28 -14.80
C SER A 804 -6.22 -18.64 -16.14
N ASP A 805 -6.37 -17.80 -17.16
CA ASP A 805 -5.70 -17.93 -18.47
C ASP A 805 -4.19 -18.16 -18.26
N THR A 806 -3.58 -17.33 -17.41
CA THR A 806 -2.16 -17.39 -17.07
C THR A 806 -1.74 -18.69 -16.38
N ILE A 807 -2.59 -19.23 -15.50
CA ILE A 807 -2.34 -20.52 -14.85
C ILE A 807 -2.46 -21.66 -15.87
N GLU A 808 -3.44 -21.63 -16.75
CA GLU A 808 -3.58 -22.66 -17.80
C GLU A 808 -2.37 -22.67 -18.73
N ASP A 809 -1.94 -21.50 -19.22
CA ASP A 809 -0.77 -21.28 -20.11
C ASP A 809 0.56 -21.78 -19.48
N THR A 810 0.67 -21.78 -18.15
CA THR A 810 1.92 -22.11 -17.43
C THR A 810 1.90 -23.45 -16.68
N SER A 811 0.72 -24.01 -16.41
CA SER A 811 0.51 -25.29 -15.70
C SER A 811 1.21 -26.52 -16.30
N PRO A 812 1.51 -26.63 -17.63
CA PRO A 812 2.23 -27.78 -18.15
C PRO A 812 3.73 -27.77 -17.82
N LEU A 813 4.30 -26.61 -17.48
CA LEU A 813 5.74 -26.45 -17.33
C LEU A 813 6.35 -27.32 -16.20
N PRO A 814 5.76 -27.41 -14.98
CA PRO A 814 6.24 -28.33 -13.95
C PRO A 814 6.22 -29.81 -14.39
N ALA A 815 5.18 -30.23 -15.10
CA ALA A 815 5.05 -31.61 -15.58
C ALA A 815 6.12 -31.94 -16.64
N LEU A 816 6.39 -31.01 -17.56
CA LEU A 816 7.45 -31.13 -18.56
C LEU A 816 8.85 -31.20 -17.91
N ILE A 817 9.12 -30.37 -16.90
CA ILE A 817 10.36 -30.42 -16.12
C ILE A 817 10.50 -31.79 -15.43
N ALA A 818 9.45 -32.26 -14.77
CA ALA A 818 9.46 -33.52 -14.02
C ALA A 818 9.65 -34.76 -14.93
N GLN A 819 9.16 -34.73 -16.17
CA GLN A 819 9.27 -35.84 -17.12
C GLN A 819 10.56 -35.81 -17.96
N THR A 820 11.06 -34.62 -18.33
CA THR A 820 12.16 -34.47 -19.30
C THR A 820 13.45 -33.89 -18.72
N GLY A 821 13.45 -33.53 -17.43
CA GLY A 821 14.60 -32.94 -16.73
C GLY A 821 15.02 -31.54 -17.22
N SER A 822 14.31 -30.97 -18.20
CA SER A 822 14.67 -29.71 -18.83
C SER A 822 13.44 -28.97 -19.38
N ILE A 823 13.64 -27.81 -20.00
CA ILE A 823 12.58 -27.03 -20.64
C ILE A 823 13.05 -26.67 -22.05
N ASN A 824 12.23 -26.95 -23.07
CA ASN A 824 12.51 -26.56 -24.46
C ASN A 824 12.13 -25.09 -24.73
N LEU A 825 12.57 -24.18 -23.85
CA LEU A 825 12.46 -22.73 -24.00
C LEU A 825 13.85 -22.12 -23.97
N SER A 826 14.12 -21.18 -24.90
CA SER A 826 15.36 -20.41 -24.86
C SER A 826 15.38 -19.47 -23.64
N ARG A 827 16.58 -19.11 -23.17
CA ARG A 827 16.78 -18.11 -22.10
C ARG A 827 16.07 -16.77 -22.40
N ARG A 828 15.91 -16.42 -23.68
CA ARG A 828 15.14 -15.25 -24.12
C ARG A 828 13.64 -15.42 -23.87
N GLN A 829 13.05 -16.53 -24.33
CA GLN A 829 11.62 -16.83 -24.10
C GLN A 829 11.30 -16.95 -22.61
N LEU A 830 12.18 -17.60 -21.84
CA LEU A 830 12.06 -17.73 -20.39
C LEU A 830 12.03 -16.35 -19.71
N ASN A 831 12.99 -15.47 -20.03
CA ASN A 831 13.02 -14.10 -19.51
C ASN A 831 11.82 -13.25 -19.97
N MET A 832 11.31 -13.47 -21.20
CA MET A 832 10.10 -12.80 -21.69
C MET A 832 8.87 -13.23 -20.89
N LYS A 833 8.64 -14.53 -20.68
CA LYS A 833 7.55 -15.03 -19.83
C LYS A 833 7.67 -14.57 -18.38
N ILE A 834 8.88 -14.56 -17.80
CA ILE A 834 9.13 -13.95 -16.48
C ILE A 834 8.72 -12.47 -16.47
N GLY A 835 9.03 -11.71 -17.52
CA GLY A 835 8.65 -10.31 -17.67
C GLY A 835 7.14 -10.09 -17.82
N GLU A 836 6.48 -10.86 -18.68
CA GLU A 836 5.02 -10.83 -18.89
C GLU A 836 4.27 -11.07 -17.56
N LEU A 837 4.68 -12.11 -16.81
CA LEU A 837 4.06 -12.49 -15.54
C LEU A 837 4.36 -11.48 -14.42
N PHE A 838 5.55 -10.87 -14.41
CA PHE A 838 5.88 -9.79 -13.47
C PHE A 838 5.09 -8.51 -13.77
N ILE A 839 4.88 -8.17 -15.05
CA ILE A 839 4.00 -7.06 -15.48
C ILE A 839 2.54 -7.35 -15.09
N LEU A 840 2.05 -8.58 -15.25
CA LEU A 840 0.70 -8.96 -14.82
C LEU A 840 0.52 -8.79 -13.30
N ARG A 841 1.47 -9.31 -12.49
CA ARG A 841 1.42 -9.15 -11.02
C ARG A 841 1.49 -7.66 -10.62
N ILE A 842 2.34 -6.86 -11.26
CA ILE A 842 2.38 -5.41 -11.05
C ILE A 842 1.05 -4.76 -11.42
N ASN A 843 0.44 -5.09 -12.56
CA ASN A 843 -0.83 -4.48 -12.99
C ASN A 843 -1.97 -4.81 -12.01
N ILE A 844 -2.04 -6.05 -11.50
CA ILE A 844 -3.07 -6.44 -10.52
C ILE A 844 -2.80 -5.80 -9.15
N HIS A 845 -1.54 -5.69 -8.69
CA HIS A 845 -1.20 -4.98 -7.45
C HIS A 845 -1.42 -3.46 -7.56
N LEU A 846 -1.09 -2.85 -8.71
CA LEU A 846 -1.16 -1.40 -8.95
C LEU A 846 -2.59 -0.93 -9.24
N GLN A 847 -3.45 -1.80 -9.74
CA GLN A 847 -4.91 -1.63 -9.72
C GLN A 847 -5.54 -2.27 -8.46
N GLY A 848 -4.74 -2.81 -7.53
CA GLY A 848 -5.20 -3.42 -6.29
C GLY A 848 -5.74 -2.41 -5.28
N SER A 849 -5.29 -1.15 -5.36
CA SER A 849 -5.87 -0.03 -4.60
C SER A 849 -7.33 0.25 -4.95
N VAL A 850 -7.78 -0.13 -6.15
CA VAL A 850 -9.21 -0.08 -6.54
C VAL A 850 -10.03 -1.04 -5.68
N LEU A 851 -9.43 -2.14 -5.22
CA LEU A 851 -10.08 -3.20 -4.45
C LEU A 851 -10.09 -2.90 -2.95
N ASP A 852 -9.58 -1.75 -2.51
CA ASP A 852 -9.61 -1.28 -1.13
C ASP A 852 -10.96 -0.62 -0.77
N SER A 853 -11.06 0.14 0.33
CA SER A 853 -12.23 1.03 0.59
C SER A 853 -11.98 2.40 -0.05
N PRO A 854 -12.80 2.89 -1.00
CA PRO A 854 -12.60 4.17 -1.69
C PRO A 854 -12.45 5.37 -0.74
N GLU A 855 -11.69 6.42 -1.10
CA GLU A 855 -11.49 7.59 -0.21
C GLU A 855 -12.83 8.27 0.13
N LEU A 856 -13.83 8.16 -0.77
CA LEU A 856 -15.21 8.61 -0.55
C LEU A 856 -15.83 8.10 0.78
N MET A 857 -15.56 6.85 1.18
CA MET A 857 -16.16 6.28 2.40
C MET A 857 -15.61 6.89 3.68
N TRP A 858 -14.42 7.52 3.61
CA TRP A 858 -13.82 8.28 4.70
C TRP A 858 -14.38 9.70 4.77
N ALA A 859 -14.71 10.29 3.62
CA ALA A 859 -15.38 11.59 3.53
C ALA A 859 -16.85 11.52 3.97
N GLU A 860 -17.55 10.41 3.67
CA GLU A 860 -18.96 10.19 4.01
C GLU A 860 -19.18 8.85 4.73
N PRO A 861 -18.80 8.72 6.03
CA PRO A 861 -18.87 7.45 6.77
C PRO A 861 -20.27 6.84 6.89
N HIS A 862 -21.31 7.61 6.61
CA HIS A 862 -22.70 7.15 6.59
C HIS A 862 -23.02 6.22 5.41
N LEU A 863 -22.15 6.16 4.38
CA LEU A 863 -22.29 5.30 3.20
C LEU A 863 -21.63 3.92 3.37
N GLU A 864 -20.59 3.82 4.21
CA GLU A 864 -19.81 2.59 4.43
C GLU A 864 -20.68 1.36 4.77
N PRO A 865 -21.75 1.44 5.61
CA PRO A 865 -22.59 0.27 5.88
C PRO A 865 -23.32 -0.29 4.65
N VAL A 866 -23.63 0.55 3.66
CA VAL A 866 -24.27 0.12 2.41
C VAL A 866 -23.24 -0.47 1.45
N TYR A 867 -22.09 0.20 1.30
CA TYR A 867 -20.97 -0.29 0.52
C TYR A 867 -20.46 -1.65 1.03
N ALA A 868 -20.22 -1.78 2.34
CA ALA A 868 -19.78 -3.03 2.97
C ALA A 868 -20.82 -4.16 2.83
N ALA A 869 -22.11 -3.86 2.90
CA ALA A 869 -23.17 -4.85 2.68
C ALA A 869 -23.16 -5.40 1.24
N VAL A 870 -22.99 -4.53 0.23
CA VAL A 870 -22.89 -4.96 -1.19
C VAL A 870 -21.58 -5.68 -1.46
N ARG A 871 -20.45 -5.17 -0.96
CA ARG A 871 -19.12 -5.81 -1.05
C ARG A 871 -19.09 -7.21 -0.43
N SER A 872 -19.84 -7.41 0.66
CA SER A 872 -20.03 -8.71 1.31
C SER A 872 -20.92 -9.65 0.49
N TYR A 873 -22.06 -9.15 -0.04
CA TYR A 873 -22.95 -9.92 -0.92
C TYR A 873 -22.28 -10.39 -2.23
N LEU A 874 -21.38 -9.58 -2.79
CA LEU A 874 -20.58 -9.88 -3.99
C LEU A 874 -19.32 -10.72 -3.68
N GLU A 875 -19.15 -11.17 -2.42
CA GLU A 875 -18.05 -12.00 -1.90
C GLU A 875 -16.64 -11.46 -2.22
N ILE A 876 -16.50 -10.15 -2.47
CA ILE A 876 -15.29 -9.52 -3.03
C ILE A 876 -14.05 -9.79 -2.16
N GLY A 877 -14.19 -9.79 -0.83
CA GLY A 877 -13.08 -10.12 0.08
C GLY A 877 -12.48 -11.50 -0.16
N GLN A 878 -13.32 -12.53 -0.27
CA GLN A 878 -12.89 -13.91 -0.50
C GLN A 878 -12.32 -14.11 -1.92
N ARG A 879 -12.91 -13.40 -2.90
CA ARG A 879 -12.44 -13.40 -4.29
C ARG A 879 -11.04 -12.81 -4.43
N VAL A 880 -10.77 -11.69 -3.77
CA VAL A 880 -9.45 -11.04 -3.76
C VAL A 880 -8.41 -11.84 -2.97
N GLU A 881 -8.81 -12.50 -1.89
CA GLU A 881 -7.96 -13.46 -1.15
C GLU A 881 -7.54 -14.63 -2.05
N LEU A 882 -8.49 -15.30 -2.72
CA LEU A 882 -8.23 -16.40 -3.67
C LEU A 882 -7.39 -15.95 -4.87
N LEU A 883 -7.63 -14.74 -5.39
CA LEU A 883 -6.83 -14.14 -6.49
C LEU A 883 -5.37 -13.94 -6.05
N THR A 884 -5.14 -13.56 -4.80
CA THR A 884 -3.80 -13.38 -4.22
C THR A 884 -3.09 -14.72 -4.04
N GLU A 885 -3.76 -15.74 -3.50
CA GLU A 885 -3.20 -17.11 -3.41
C GLU A 885 -2.78 -17.65 -4.79
N ARG A 886 -3.62 -17.45 -5.82
CA ARG A 886 -3.32 -17.82 -7.21
C ARG A 886 -2.10 -17.09 -7.78
N LEU A 887 -1.92 -15.81 -7.46
CA LEU A 887 -0.76 -15.02 -7.89
C LEU A 887 0.55 -15.47 -7.22
N ASP A 888 0.50 -15.92 -5.97
CA ASP A 888 1.67 -16.46 -5.29
C ASP A 888 2.07 -17.85 -5.82
N VAL A 889 1.11 -18.69 -6.24
CA VAL A 889 1.40 -19.94 -6.99
C VAL A 889 2.14 -19.65 -8.31
N ILE A 890 1.74 -18.60 -9.04
CA ILE A 890 2.48 -18.14 -10.24
C ILE A 890 3.89 -17.65 -9.86
N ALA A 891 4.05 -16.97 -8.71
CA ALA A 891 5.35 -16.47 -8.26
C ALA A 891 6.32 -17.59 -7.85
N ASP A 892 5.84 -18.66 -7.22
CA ASP A 892 6.64 -19.85 -6.91
C ASP A 892 7.04 -20.60 -8.18
N LEU A 893 6.13 -20.72 -9.16
CA LEU A 893 6.45 -21.28 -10.48
C LEU A 893 7.56 -20.48 -11.18
N LEU A 894 7.48 -19.14 -11.14
CA LEU A 894 8.54 -18.25 -11.65
C LEU A 894 9.90 -18.47 -10.96
N ALA A 895 9.91 -18.75 -9.65
CA ALA A 895 11.15 -19.01 -8.91
C ALA A 895 11.82 -20.32 -9.39
N VAL A 896 11.04 -21.40 -9.56
CA VAL A 896 11.52 -22.68 -10.09
C VAL A 896 12.06 -22.52 -11.51
N LEU A 897 11.33 -21.81 -12.39
CA LEU A 897 11.75 -21.52 -13.75
C LEU A 897 13.08 -20.74 -13.80
N ARG A 898 13.26 -19.74 -12.92
CA ARG A 898 14.49 -18.95 -12.81
C ARG A 898 15.69 -19.78 -12.36
N GLU A 899 15.51 -20.71 -11.42
CA GLU A 899 16.60 -21.55 -10.92
C GLU A 899 17.12 -22.51 -12.00
N GLN A 900 16.20 -23.16 -12.75
CA GLN A 900 16.55 -24.02 -13.89
C GLN A 900 17.36 -23.26 -14.96
N GLY A 901 17.00 -22.01 -15.25
CA GLY A 901 17.75 -21.15 -16.15
C GLY A 901 19.18 -20.81 -15.68
N SER A 902 19.50 -21.01 -14.40
CA SER A 902 20.84 -20.80 -13.83
C SER A 902 21.71 -22.06 -13.88
N ARG A 903 21.14 -23.24 -13.58
CA ARG A 903 21.88 -24.52 -13.53
C ARG A 903 22.58 -24.85 -14.85
N ARG A 904 21.87 -24.65 -15.97
CA ARG A 904 22.39 -24.85 -17.34
C ARG A 904 23.60 -23.96 -17.71
N HIS A 905 23.88 -22.89 -16.95
CA HIS A 905 25.10 -22.11 -17.12
C HIS A 905 26.32 -22.79 -16.47
N GLY A 906 26.13 -23.42 -15.31
CA GLY A 906 27.17 -24.21 -14.63
C GLY A 906 27.60 -25.41 -15.46
N GLU A 907 26.65 -26.19 -15.96
CA GLU A 907 26.91 -27.34 -16.85
C GLU A 907 27.75 -26.96 -18.08
N VAL A 908 27.46 -25.82 -18.72
CA VAL A 908 28.25 -25.33 -19.87
C VAL A 908 29.66 -24.89 -19.45
N LEU A 909 29.83 -24.30 -18.26
CA LEU A 909 31.15 -23.96 -17.73
C LEU A 909 31.97 -25.23 -17.43
N GLU A 910 31.36 -26.24 -16.82
CA GLU A 910 31.96 -27.54 -16.53
C GLU A 910 32.40 -28.26 -17.81
N TRP A 911 31.53 -28.30 -18.84
CA TRP A 911 31.91 -28.84 -20.15
C TRP A 911 33.06 -28.10 -20.82
N ILE A 912 33.13 -26.76 -20.70
CA ILE A 912 34.28 -25.98 -21.19
C ILE A 912 35.56 -26.36 -20.44
N VAL A 913 35.50 -26.52 -19.10
CA VAL A 913 36.65 -26.95 -18.29
C VAL A 913 37.10 -28.38 -18.66
N ILE A 914 36.16 -29.31 -18.86
CA ILE A 914 36.46 -30.69 -19.31
C ILE A 914 37.15 -30.68 -20.68
N ILE A 915 36.69 -29.87 -21.63
CA ILE A 915 37.30 -29.73 -22.96
C ILE A 915 38.71 -29.14 -22.87
N LEU A 916 38.93 -28.14 -22.01
CA LEU A 916 40.25 -27.56 -21.79
C LEU A 916 41.24 -28.57 -21.18
N ILE A 917 40.80 -29.36 -20.19
CA ILE A 917 41.61 -30.43 -19.59
C ILE A 917 41.94 -31.51 -20.63
N ALA A 918 40.97 -31.90 -21.46
CA ALA A 918 41.20 -32.87 -22.54
C ALA A 918 42.19 -32.35 -23.60
N ALA A 919 42.15 -31.05 -23.92
CA ALA A 919 43.11 -30.41 -24.83
C ALA A 919 44.53 -30.38 -24.23
N GLU A 920 44.68 -30.05 -22.95
CA GLU A 920 45.98 -30.04 -22.26
C GLU A 920 46.60 -31.45 -22.21
N ILE A 921 45.79 -32.47 -21.90
CA ILE A 921 46.21 -33.88 -21.94
C ILE A 921 46.63 -34.30 -23.35
N LEU A 922 45.93 -33.84 -24.39
CA LEU A 922 46.28 -34.12 -25.79
C LEU A 922 47.62 -33.46 -26.17
N VAL A 923 47.88 -32.22 -25.75
CA VAL A 923 49.17 -31.54 -25.96
C VAL A 923 50.30 -32.27 -25.24
N ALA A 924 50.10 -32.67 -23.98
CA ALA A 924 51.07 -33.46 -23.22
C ALA A 924 51.36 -34.81 -23.89
N ALA A 925 50.34 -35.51 -24.39
CA ALA A 925 50.50 -36.76 -25.13
C ALA A 925 51.25 -36.59 -26.46
N ILE A 926 50.98 -35.51 -27.20
CA ILE A 926 51.71 -35.17 -28.43
C ILE A 926 53.19 -34.90 -28.12
N ASN A 927 53.51 -34.13 -27.07
CA ASN A 927 54.89 -33.88 -26.67
C ASN A 927 55.63 -35.17 -26.32
N ILE A 928 55.00 -36.08 -25.54
CA ILE A 928 55.58 -37.39 -25.21
C ILE A 928 55.85 -38.23 -26.47
N VAL A 929 54.97 -38.19 -27.47
CA VAL A 929 55.17 -38.89 -28.76
C VAL A 929 56.29 -38.24 -29.59
N VAL A 930 56.43 -36.91 -29.56
CA VAL A 930 57.52 -36.18 -30.22
C VAL A 930 58.86 -36.50 -29.55
N ASP A 931 58.94 -36.48 -28.22
CA ASP A 931 60.16 -36.84 -27.47
C ASP A 931 60.56 -38.30 -27.74
N LEU A 932 59.60 -39.23 -27.82
CA LEU A 932 59.83 -40.63 -28.19
C LEU A 932 60.32 -40.80 -29.64
N TYR A 933 59.93 -39.93 -30.57
CA TYR A 933 60.41 -39.95 -31.96
C TYR A 933 61.75 -39.22 -32.15
N ALA A 934 62.03 -38.20 -31.34
CA ALA A 934 63.29 -37.47 -31.34
C ALA A 934 64.41 -38.21 -30.57
N GLY A 935 64.05 -39.18 -29.73
CA GLY A 935 64.97 -40.05 -28.99
C GLY A 935 65.43 -41.31 -29.73
N VAL A 936 65.35 -41.35 -31.06
CA VAL A 936 65.79 -42.50 -31.88
C VAL A 936 66.94 -42.11 -32.81
N ASP A 937 68.16 -42.29 -32.30
CA ASP A 937 69.43 -42.48 -33.02
C ASP A 937 70.01 -43.86 -32.59
#